data_AF-A0A814DET0-F1
#
_entry.id   AF-A0A814DET0-F1
#
_cell.length_a   1.000
_cell.length_b   1.000
_cell.length_c   1.000
_cell.angle_alpha   90.00
_cell.angle_beta   90.00
_cell.angle_gamma   90.00
#
_symmetry.space_group_name_H-M   'P 1'
#
loop_
_entity.id
_entity.type
_entity.pdbx_description
1 polymer ?
#
loop_
_entity_poly.entity_id
_entity_poly.type
_entity_poly.pdbx_seq_one_letter_code
_entity_poly.pdbx_strand_id
1 'polypeptide(L)'
;MDYPLTECLSGCYEMREFRPDLINEVLNEYLIPSKMRVFLASKEFESIATEKEKWFGTQYKKEHLPNEFIQKCETCEIISELHLPKPNEFIPTDFHLFSKEKNSIRPQLPIKIKENEYYRLYYADDSFYNLPRAYLYFEFRNPLGYVDPIHFNMSTLYVELVEDSLTEFVYPAQLGGLQHELSAVNCGFQLSIYGYNHKIKQLLDTIIDRMVNIKLDAQRFGNIKEKVKRALQNFRRDVPYQMAHFGVTYLTADHQWNKDELLSCIDGITMYDVESFIPRMLNRFYTDSLMYGNLTQNQAIEYMTLVEQKFQEKRFYQPLFPSMWFNQRELILPEGCNYAYTMLNDAHQLHAIEIYLQCFQQTLENNALLELFCHLVDEPCFNQLRTKEQLGYIVSAGARRSRGVQGFRVIVQSARELDYVNQRIELFIDSMREYIHKMPDELFKVQREGFMVKKVEVPKKMQSQGNKFWNEITNHQFCFNRPQLEVEIVKNFERNDLLRFYDHYISPHSIYRRKLALHVNPSLLAFKKPIAEIIAEEKNDELNTMIDKELVLNDGEERIQAGTSITADIDHEAIKLTEQPVIIDDLIDKHLQETEQNLSTKEIKLPKVEWIDNIPIWKSKLSCYPVAPSYDKIDVPVLCKL
;
A
#
# COMPACT_ATOMS: atom_id res chain seq x y z
N MET A 1 -9.53 18.37 -22.50
CA MET A 1 -10.97 18.12 -22.70
C MET A 1 -11.66 19.32 -22.13
N ASP A 2 -12.16 20.16 -23.02
CA ASP A 2 -12.23 21.59 -22.74
C ASP A 2 -13.70 21.94 -22.60
N TYR A 3 -14.21 21.68 -21.39
CA TYR A 3 -15.61 21.88 -21.04
C TYR A 3 -15.90 23.36 -20.79
N PRO A 4 -17.13 23.84 -21.09
CA PRO A 4 -17.61 25.13 -20.60
C PRO A 4 -17.48 25.22 -19.08
N LEU A 5 -17.23 26.43 -18.56
CA LEU A 5 -17.06 26.64 -17.11
C LEU A 5 -18.27 26.18 -16.28
N THR A 6 -19.47 26.27 -16.86
CA THR A 6 -20.74 25.78 -16.27
C THR A 6 -20.83 24.26 -16.17
N GLU A 7 -19.92 23.53 -16.80
CA GLU A 7 -19.93 22.06 -16.91
C GLU A 7 -18.67 21.42 -16.30
N CYS A 8 -17.78 22.19 -15.70
CA CYS A 8 -16.49 21.73 -15.18
C CYS A 8 -16.59 20.63 -14.10
N LEU A 9 -17.77 20.48 -13.47
CA LEU A 9 -18.07 19.42 -12.50
C LEU A 9 -18.88 18.25 -13.08
N SER A 10 -19.54 18.42 -14.23
CA SER A 10 -20.55 17.47 -14.74
C SER A 10 -20.30 16.95 -16.16
N GLY A 11 -19.55 17.65 -17.01
CA GLY A 11 -19.33 17.27 -18.41
C GLY A 11 -18.61 15.94 -18.65
N CYS A 12 -17.92 15.41 -17.62
CA CYS A 12 -17.30 14.07 -17.63
C CYS A 12 -18.12 12.98 -16.92
N TYR A 13 -19.32 13.32 -16.41
CA TYR A 13 -20.21 12.40 -15.69
C TYR A 13 -21.63 12.32 -16.29
N GLU A 14 -22.17 13.42 -16.82
CA GLU A 14 -23.52 13.49 -17.39
C GLU A 14 -23.54 13.15 -18.89
N MET A 15 -24.08 11.98 -19.24
CA MET A 15 -24.48 11.68 -20.62
C MET A 15 -25.88 12.26 -20.89
N ARG A 16 -25.96 13.29 -21.74
CA ARG A 16 -27.18 14.08 -21.97
C ARG A 16 -27.94 13.75 -23.26
N GLU A 17 -27.23 13.38 -24.32
CA GLU A 17 -27.82 12.99 -25.61
C GLU A 17 -27.51 11.52 -25.94
N PHE A 18 -28.51 10.78 -26.40
CA PHE A 18 -28.29 9.50 -27.05
C PHE A 18 -28.14 9.72 -28.56
N ARG A 19 -26.94 9.46 -29.09
CA ARG A 19 -26.55 9.72 -30.48
C ARG A 19 -26.24 8.42 -31.24
N PRO A 20 -27.26 7.67 -31.67
CA PRO A 20 -27.07 6.41 -32.38
C PRO A 20 -26.40 6.59 -33.74
N ASP A 21 -26.48 7.78 -34.32
CA ASP A 21 -25.71 8.20 -35.50
C ASP A 21 -24.20 8.12 -35.23
N LEU A 22 -23.71 8.77 -34.17
CA LEU A 22 -22.28 8.76 -33.81
C LEU A 22 -21.80 7.38 -33.33
N ILE A 23 -22.66 6.62 -32.64
CA ILE A 23 -22.35 5.23 -32.24
C ILE A 23 -22.18 4.34 -33.48
N ASN A 24 -23.05 4.48 -34.49
CA ASN A 24 -22.92 3.76 -35.75
C ASN A 24 -21.72 4.23 -36.58
N GLU A 25 -21.37 5.51 -36.56
CA GLU A 25 -20.14 6.02 -37.20
C GLU A 25 -18.90 5.34 -36.60
N VAL A 26 -18.75 5.37 -35.27
CA VAL A 26 -17.62 4.74 -34.56
C VAL A 26 -17.53 3.23 -34.84
N LEU A 27 -18.65 2.51 -34.78
CA LEU A 27 -18.68 1.07 -35.01
C LEU A 27 -18.37 0.69 -36.48
N ASN A 28 -19.06 1.32 -37.44
CA ASN A 28 -18.98 0.90 -38.84
C ASN A 28 -17.80 1.51 -39.61
N GLU A 29 -17.33 2.71 -39.22
CA GLU A 29 -16.23 3.36 -39.93
C GLU A 29 -14.88 3.18 -39.24
N TYR A 30 -14.80 3.11 -37.90
CA TYR A 30 -13.52 3.13 -37.18
C TYR A 30 -13.13 1.79 -36.56
N LEU A 31 -14.08 1.03 -36.01
CA LEU A 31 -13.83 -0.25 -35.35
C LEU A 31 -13.83 -1.45 -36.31
N ILE A 32 -13.20 -1.27 -37.48
CA ILE A 32 -13.12 -2.26 -38.58
C ILE A 32 -11.73 -2.92 -38.67
N PRO A 33 -11.61 -4.17 -39.16
CA PRO A 33 -10.33 -4.91 -39.20
C PRO A 33 -9.21 -4.19 -39.94
N SER A 34 -9.52 -3.46 -41.02
CA SER A 34 -8.56 -2.69 -41.82
C SER A 34 -8.00 -1.44 -41.12
N LYS A 35 -8.60 -0.99 -40.00
CA LYS A 35 -8.08 0.08 -39.13
C LYS A 35 -7.47 -0.45 -37.81
N MET A 36 -7.49 -1.77 -37.59
CA MET A 36 -7.05 -2.40 -36.35
C MET A 36 -5.52 -2.29 -36.14
N ARG A 37 -5.11 -2.14 -34.87
CA ARG A 37 -3.72 -2.28 -34.42
C ARG A 37 -3.64 -3.31 -33.30
N VAL A 38 -2.99 -4.43 -33.55
CA VAL A 38 -2.80 -5.51 -32.56
C VAL A 38 -1.44 -5.32 -31.87
N PHE A 39 -1.43 -5.44 -30.54
CA PHE A 39 -0.20 -5.45 -29.73
C PHE A 39 -0.16 -6.77 -28.98
N LEU A 40 0.93 -7.54 -29.13
CA LEU A 40 1.14 -8.82 -28.46
C LEU A 40 2.37 -8.72 -27.55
N ALA A 41 2.24 -9.19 -26.31
CA ALA A 41 3.31 -9.18 -25.32
C ALA A 41 3.46 -10.57 -24.69
N SER A 42 4.55 -11.26 -25.04
CA SER A 42 4.99 -12.53 -24.45
C SER A 42 6.51 -12.55 -24.40
N LYS A 43 7.07 -13.29 -23.44
CA LYS A 43 8.52 -13.57 -23.39
C LYS A 43 8.99 -14.46 -24.54
N GLU A 44 8.08 -15.17 -25.20
CA GLU A 44 8.38 -15.97 -26.40
C GLU A 44 8.84 -15.11 -27.58
N PHE A 45 8.47 -13.81 -27.62
CA PHE A 45 8.83 -12.90 -28.70
C PHE A 45 10.23 -12.27 -28.55
N GLU A 46 10.92 -12.48 -27.43
CA GLU A 46 12.25 -11.91 -27.15
C GLU A 46 13.31 -12.35 -28.19
N SER A 47 13.17 -13.55 -28.76
CA SER A 47 14.06 -14.08 -29.79
C SER A 47 13.78 -13.57 -31.21
N ILE A 48 12.64 -12.90 -31.45
CA ILE A 48 12.24 -12.38 -32.77
C ILE A 48 12.10 -10.87 -32.82
N ALA A 49 12.38 -10.16 -31.72
CA ALA A 49 12.40 -8.70 -31.71
C ALA A 49 13.51 -8.15 -32.61
N THR A 50 13.18 -7.21 -33.48
CA THR A 50 14.10 -6.60 -34.46
C THR A 50 14.31 -5.11 -34.23
N GLU A 51 13.55 -4.49 -33.34
CA GLU A 51 13.55 -3.06 -33.07
C GLU A 51 13.58 -2.80 -31.57
N LYS A 52 14.08 -1.63 -31.18
CA LYS A 52 14.19 -1.18 -29.79
C LYS A 52 13.61 0.21 -29.64
N GLU A 53 12.71 0.40 -28.67
CA GLU A 53 12.17 1.72 -28.33
C GLU A 53 13.29 2.57 -27.70
N LYS A 54 13.35 3.86 -28.05
CA LYS A 54 14.47 4.76 -27.74
C LYS A 54 14.66 5.02 -26.25
N TRP A 55 13.57 5.21 -25.49
CA TRP A 55 13.63 5.78 -24.15
C TRP A 55 13.64 4.72 -23.04
N PHE A 56 12.85 3.67 -23.20
CA PHE A 56 12.74 2.55 -22.25
C PHE A 56 13.52 1.31 -22.69
N GLY A 57 14.07 1.30 -23.91
CA GLY A 57 14.78 0.15 -24.45
C GLY A 57 13.88 -1.04 -24.76
N THR A 58 12.56 -0.86 -24.81
CA THR A 58 11.56 -1.91 -25.05
C THR A 58 11.82 -2.57 -26.40
N GLN A 59 12.23 -3.84 -26.38
CA GLN A 59 12.43 -4.63 -27.59
C GLN A 59 11.08 -5.05 -28.17
N TYR A 60 10.92 -4.89 -29.49
CA TYR A 60 9.67 -5.15 -30.20
C TYR A 60 9.91 -5.49 -31.68
N LYS A 61 8.83 -5.75 -32.39
CA LYS A 61 8.79 -5.99 -33.85
C LYS A 61 7.50 -5.38 -34.38
N LYS A 62 7.55 -4.67 -35.51
CA LYS A 62 6.35 -4.32 -36.29
C LYS A 62 6.23 -5.25 -37.49
N GLU A 63 5.04 -5.78 -37.71
CA GLU A 63 4.69 -6.52 -38.92
C GLU A 63 3.33 -6.03 -39.43
N HIS A 64 3.12 -6.10 -40.74
CA HIS A 64 1.78 -5.92 -41.30
C HIS A 64 0.96 -7.17 -41.01
N LEU A 65 -0.29 -6.99 -40.56
CA LEU A 65 -1.23 -8.10 -40.43
C LEU A 65 -1.44 -8.76 -41.80
N PRO A 66 -1.40 -10.09 -41.92
CA PRO A 66 -1.63 -10.75 -43.20
C PRO A 66 -3.01 -10.41 -43.78
N ASN A 67 -3.09 -10.13 -45.09
CA ASN A 67 -4.35 -9.80 -45.76
C ASN A 67 -5.42 -10.90 -45.58
N GLU A 68 -5.01 -12.17 -45.55
CA GLU A 68 -5.88 -13.33 -45.26
C GLU A 68 -6.51 -13.25 -43.85
N PHE A 69 -5.74 -12.79 -42.85
CA PHE A 69 -6.24 -12.60 -41.49
C PHE A 69 -7.24 -11.44 -41.42
N ILE A 70 -6.94 -10.31 -42.10
CA ILE A 70 -7.86 -9.16 -42.19
C ILE A 70 -9.18 -9.60 -42.85
N GLN A 71 -9.11 -10.26 -44.01
CA GLN A 71 -10.29 -10.78 -44.72
C GLN A 71 -11.08 -11.76 -43.85
N LYS A 72 -10.42 -12.67 -43.12
CA LYS A 72 -11.08 -13.62 -42.21
C LYS A 72 -11.79 -12.91 -41.04
N CYS A 73 -11.28 -11.78 -40.57
CA CYS A 73 -11.97 -10.93 -39.59
C CYS A 73 -13.16 -10.18 -40.21
N GLU A 74 -13.06 -9.74 -41.47
CA GLU A 74 -14.14 -9.08 -42.21
C GLU A 74 -15.28 -10.05 -42.56
N THR A 75 -14.98 -11.34 -42.76
CA THR A 75 -15.97 -12.41 -43.01
C THR A 75 -16.33 -13.22 -41.76
N CYS A 76 -16.23 -12.65 -40.56
CA CYS A 76 -16.54 -13.37 -39.33
C CYS A 76 -18.05 -13.62 -39.18
N GLU A 77 -18.46 -14.86 -38.89
CA GLU A 77 -19.85 -15.21 -38.64
C GLU A 77 -20.32 -14.77 -37.24
N ILE A 78 -21.63 -14.63 -37.05
CA ILE A 78 -22.21 -14.25 -35.76
C ILE A 78 -22.08 -15.43 -34.78
N ILE A 79 -21.17 -15.29 -33.80
CA ILE A 79 -21.02 -16.24 -32.70
C ILE A 79 -22.24 -16.13 -31.78
N SER A 80 -23.03 -17.19 -31.66
CA SER A 80 -24.33 -17.20 -30.94
C SER A 80 -24.22 -16.91 -29.44
N GLU A 81 -23.05 -17.20 -28.88
CA GLU A 81 -22.65 -17.03 -27.49
C GLU A 81 -22.28 -15.57 -27.16
N LEU A 82 -22.06 -14.71 -28.17
CA LEU A 82 -21.81 -13.28 -28.00
C LEU A 82 -23.12 -12.51 -28.13
N HIS A 83 -23.73 -12.17 -26.99
CA HIS A 83 -24.96 -11.38 -26.93
C HIS A 83 -24.77 -10.09 -26.10
N LEU A 84 -25.67 -9.12 -26.30
CA LEU A 84 -25.71 -7.91 -25.46
C LEU A 84 -26.01 -8.28 -23.98
N PRO A 85 -25.51 -7.50 -23.01
CA PRO A 85 -25.78 -7.75 -21.59
C PRO A 85 -27.27 -7.56 -21.27
N LYS A 86 -27.75 -8.33 -20.29
CA LYS A 86 -29.09 -8.13 -19.70
C LYS A 86 -29.13 -6.83 -18.89
N PRO A 87 -30.32 -6.22 -18.66
CA PRO A 87 -30.45 -5.07 -17.77
C PRO A 87 -29.82 -5.34 -16.39
N ASN A 88 -29.06 -4.37 -15.87
CA ASN A 88 -28.29 -4.55 -14.65
C ASN A 88 -29.15 -4.38 -13.38
N GLU A 89 -29.46 -5.49 -12.71
CA GLU A 89 -30.28 -5.54 -11.49
C GLU A 89 -29.61 -4.87 -10.26
N PHE A 90 -28.30 -4.63 -10.30
CA PHE A 90 -27.57 -3.99 -9.21
C PHE A 90 -27.59 -2.46 -9.24
N ILE A 91 -28.19 -1.84 -10.27
CA ILE A 91 -28.34 -0.37 -10.31
C ILE A 91 -29.18 0.08 -9.09
N PRO A 92 -28.66 0.98 -8.24
CA PRO A 92 -29.36 1.41 -7.04
C PRO A 92 -30.51 2.37 -7.40
N THR A 93 -31.73 2.02 -6.98
CA THR A 93 -32.93 2.86 -7.10
C THR A 93 -33.42 3.44 -5.78
N ASP A 94 -32.89 2.97 -4.65
CA ASP A 94 -33.15 3.49 -3.30
C ASP A 94 -31.87 4.13 -2.74
N PHE A 95 -32.02 5.35 -2.24
CA PHE A 95 -30.98 6.18 -1.64
C PHE A 95 -31.43 6.76 -0.29
N HIS A 96 -32.44 6.15 0.36
CA HIS A 96 -32.96 6.58 1.65
C HIS A 96 -31.88 6.56 2.75
N LEU A 97 -31.72 7.67 3.45
CA LEU A 97 -30.79 7.80 4.57
C LEU A 97 -31.46 7.44 5.90
N PHE A 98 -31.02 6.33 6.51
CA PHE A 98 -31.57 5.77 7.74
C PHE A 98 -31.16 6.52 9.02
N SER A 99 -30.07 7.28 9.00
CA SER A 99 -29.61 8.01 10.18
C SER A 99 -30.64 9.05 10.64
N LYS A 100 -30.90 9.05 11.95
CA LYS A 100 -31.78 10.02 12.63
C LYS A 100 -31.07 11.32 12.96
N GLU A 101 -29.76 11.27 13.17
CA GLU A 101 -28.91 12.42 13.45
C GLU A 101 -28.21 12.83 12.17
N LYS A 102 -28.60 13.95 11.57
CA LYS A 102 -28.02 14.42 10.30
C LYS A 102 -27.08 15.60 10.55
N ASN A 103 -26.02 15.67 9.76
CA ASN A 103 -24.97 16.69 9.85
C ASN A 103 -24.26 16.74 11.22
N SER A 104 -23.87 15.57 11.77
CA SER A 104 -22.96 15.51 12.91
C SER A 104 -21.63 16.20 12.58
N ILE A 105 -20.99 16.82 13.58
CA ILE A 105 -19.69 17.48 13.45
C ILE A 105 -18.54 16.46 13.30
N ARG A 106 -18.75 15.20 13.72
CA ARG A 106 -17.79 14.09 13.59
C ARG A 106 -18.51 12.75 13.30
N PRO A 107 -17.85 11.77 12.64
CA PRO A 107 -18.38 10.41 12.51
C PRO A 107 -18.65 9.77 13.86
N GLN A 108 -19.75 9.02 13.99
CA GLN A 108 -20.04 8.23 15.18
C GLN A 108 -19.00 7.11 15.35
N LEU A 109 -18.64 6.81 16.60
CA LEU A 109 -17.66 5.76 16.92
C LEU A 109 -18.31 4.36 16.87
N PRO A 110 -17.60 3.31 16.41
CA PRO A 110 -18.10 1.96 16.43
C PRO A 110 -18.42 1.46 17.84
N ILE A 111 -19.63 0.95 18.02
CA ILE A 111 -20.07 0.27 19.24
C ILE A 111 -20.19 -1.23 18.98
N LYS A 112 -19.76 -2.06 19.94
CA LYS A 112 -19.95 -3.52 19.88
C LYS A 112 -21.40 -3.87 20.20
N ILE A 113 -22.15 -4.33 19.20
CA ILE A 113 -23.61 -4.55 19.30
C ILE A 113 -24.00 -6.02 19.48
N LYS A 114 -23.10 -6.97 19.17
CA LYS A 114 -23.29 -8.41 19.39
C LYS A 114 -21.92 -9.09 19.52
N GLU A 115 -21.82 -10.06 20.42
CA GLU A 115 -20.62 -10.87 20.65
C GLU A 115 -21.06 -12.25 21.14
N ASN A 116 -20.47 -13.32 20.60
CA ASN A 116 -20.67 -14.70 21.03
C ASN A 116 -19.37 -15.51 20.79
N GLU A 117 -19.45 -16.85 20.86
CA GLU A 117 -18.31 -17.75 20.62
C GLU A 117 -17.86 -17.84 19.15
N TYR A 118 -18.66 -17.32 18.20
CA TYR A 118 -18.41 -17.39 16.75
C TYR A 118 -17.96 -16.05 16.15
N TYR A 119 -18.39 -14.92 16.69
CA TYR A 119 -18.07 -13.59 16.18
C TYR A 119 -18.30 -12.46 17.18
N ARG A 120 -17.79 -11.28 16.81
CA ARG A 120 -18.17 -9.99 17.36
C ARG A 120 -18.43 -8.97 16.25
N LEU A 121 -19.45 -8.16 16.49
CA LEU A 121 -20.05 -7.24 15.52
C LEU A 121 -20.01 -5.82 16.07
N TYR A 122 -19.18 -4.99 15.45
CA TYR A 122 -19.15 -3.55 15.68
C TYR A 122 -20.04 -2.85 14.65
N TYR A 123 -20.68 -1.75 15.04
CA TYR A 123 -21.55 -0.95 14.19
C TYR A 123 -21.32 0.54 14.39
N ALA A 124 -21.32 1.31 13.29
CA ALA A 124 -21.34 2.77 13.29
C ALA A 124 -22.27 3.29 12.18
N ASP A 125 -23.09 4.30 12.52
CA ASP A 125 -24.01 4.99 11.60
C ASP A 125 -23.29 6.11 10.82
N ASP A 126 -23.85 6.54 9.68
CA ASP A 126 -23.38 7.70 8.92
C ASP A 126 -24.23 8.95 9.16
N SER A 127 -23.99 9.59 10.31
CA SER A 127 -24.50 10.94 10.61
C SER A 127 -23.64 12.08 10.02
N PHE A 128 -22.45 11.78 9.48
CA PHE A 128 -21.44 12.77 9.10
C PHE A 128 -21.36 13.00 7.59
N TYR A 129 -21.10 11.96 6.79
CA TYR A 129 -21.04 12.07 5.32
C TYR A 129 -22.44 12.15 4.71
N ASN A 130 -23.44 11.58 5.38
CA ASN A 130 -24.85 11.55 4.97
C ASN A 130 -25.03 10.97 3.55
N LEU A 131 -24.26 9.92 3.22
CA LEU A 131 -24.26 9.27 1.91
C LEU A 131 -25.08 7.97 1.91
N PRO A 132 -25.75 7.60 0.80
CA PRO A 132 -26.46 6.32 0.67
C PRO A 132 -25.47 5.17 0.40
N ARG A 133 -24.51 4.99 1.31
CA ARG A 133 -23.40 4.05 1.18
C ARG A 133 -23.11 3.30 2.48
N ALA A 134 -22.68 2.06 2.34
CA ALA A 134 -22.31 1.18 3.44
C ALA A 134 -20.97 0.48 3.15
N TYR A 135 -20.32 0.03 4.21
CA TYR A 135 -19.06 -0.69 4.24
C TYR A 135 -19.22 -1.85 5.23
N LEU A 136 -19.10 -3.08 4.74
CA LEU A 136 -19.16 -4.32 5.52
C LEU A 136 -17.74 -4.90 5.54
N TYR A 137 -17.15 -5.06 6.71
CA TYR A 137 -15.84 -5.67 6.88
C TYR A 137 -15.96 -6.94 7.73
N PHE A 138 -15.24 -7.98 7.33
CA PHE A 138 -15.16 -9.27 8.03
C PHE A 138 -13.72 -9.79 8.00
N GLU A 139 -13.23 -10.30 9.13
CA GLU A 139 -12.00 -11.09 9.23
C GLU A 139 -12.38 -12.48 9.76
N PHE A 140 -12.29 -13.49 8.89
CA PHE A 140 -12.59 -14.89 9.19
C PHE A 140 -11.32 -15.58 9.71
N ARG A 141 -11.18 -15.62 11.03
CA ARG A 141 -9.95 -16.02 11.72
C ARG A 141 -9.85 -17.53 11.89
N ASN A 142 -8.92 -18.18 11.21
CA ASN A 142 -8.52 -19.56 11.44
C ASN A 142 -6.99 -19.71 11.22
N PRO A 143 -6.20 -20.03 12.26
CA PRO A 143 -4.74 -20.20 12.15
C PRO A 143 -4.29 -21.24 11.13
N LEU A 144 -5.15 -22.20 10.77
CA LEU A 144 -4.87 -23.20 9.74
C LEU A 144 -4.49 -22.56 8.40
N GLY A 145 -4.99 -21.37 8.08
CA GLY A 145 -4.68 -20.67 6.83
C GLY A 145 -3.27 -20.11 6.72
N TYR A 146 -2.49 -20.08 7.81
CA TYR A 146 -1.14 -19.52 7.83
C TYR A 146 -0.08 -20.41 8.50
N VAL A 147 -0.45 -21.63 8.91
CA VAL A 147 0.40 -22.51 9.75
C VAL A 147 1.73 -22.91 9.10
N ASP A 148 1.79 -23.01 7.78
CA ASP A 148 2.99 -23.26 6.98
C ASP A 148 2.84 -22.66 5.55
N PRO A 149 3.91 -22.63 4.73
CA PRO A 149 3.86 -22.12 3.36
C PRO A 149 2.89 -22.88 2.42
N ILE A 150 2.61 -24.16 2.67
CA ILE A 150 1.68 -24.96 1.87
C ILE A 150 0.25 -24.47 2.16
N HIS A 151 -0.11 -24.34 3.43
CA HIS A 151 -1.42 -23.86 3.86
C HIS A 151 -1.69 -22.40 3.49
N PHE A 152 -0.69 -21.51 3.51
CA PHE A 152 -0.88 -20.14 3.03
C PHE A 152 -1.05 -20.06 1.51
N ASN A 153 -0.32 -20.89 0.74
CA ASN A 153 -0.57 -21.04 -0.69
C ASN A 153 -1.98 -21.61 -0.96
N MET A 154 -2.43 -22.64 -0.24
CA MET A 154 -3.81 -23.16 -0.37
C MET A 154 -4.88 -22.10 -0.03
N SER A 155 -4.61 -21.25 0.97
CA SER A 155 -5.48 -20.11 1.32
C SER A 155 -5.55 -19.07 0.20
N THR A 156 -4.41 -18.72 -0.39
CA THR A 156 -4.33 -17.79 -1.53
C THR A 156 -5.04 -18.35 -2.75
N LEU A 157 -4.78 -19.62 -3.09
CA LEU A 157 -5.40 -20.30 -4.23
C LEU A 157 -6.92 -20.39 -4.08
N TYR A 158 -7.43 -20.73 -2.89
CA TYR A 158 -8.87 -20.75 -2.62
C TYR A 158 -9.51 -19.37 -2.81
N VAL A 159 -8.92 -18.30 -2.28
CA VAL A 159 -9.45 -16.92 -2.44
C VAL A 159 -9.45 -16.51 -3.92
N GLU A 160 -8.35 -16.73 -4.63
CA GLU A 160 -8.24 -16.43 -6.06
C GLU A 160 -9.23 -17.23 -6.92
N LEU A 161 -9.55 -18.47 -6.53
CA LEU A 161 -10.57 -19.30 -7.18
C LEU A 161 -12.00 -18.84 -6.86
N VAL A 162 -12.25 -18.34 -5.64
CA VAL A 162 -13.54 -17.68 -5.31
C VAL A 162 -13.73 -16.44 -6.19
N GLU A 163 -12.73 -15.55 -6.27
CA GLU A 163 -12.77 -14.33 -7.08
C GLU A 163 -12.91 -14.59 -8.59
N ASP A 164 -12.14 -15.52 -9.16
CA ASP A 164 -12.28 -15.95 -10.57
C ASP A 164 -13.70 -16.46 -10.86
N SER A 165 -14.27 -17.24 -9.94
CA SER A 165 -15.64 -17.76 -10.08
C SER A 165 -16.73 -16.70 -9.87
N LEU A 166 -16.46 -15.63 -9.11
CA LEU A 166 -17.39 -14.53 -8.84
C LEU A 166 -17.46 -13.53 -9.99
N THR A 167 -16.38 -13.38 -10.76
CA THR A 167 -16.14 -12.29 -11.74
C THR A 167 -17.35 -11.97 -12.63
N GLU A 168 -17.99 -12.98 -13.26
CA GLU A 168 -19.16 -12.76 -14.13
C GLU A 168 -20.38 -12.22 -13.39
N PHE A 169 -20.61 -12.67 -12.15
CA PHE A 169 -21.76 -12.26 -11.34
C PHE A 169 -21.57 -10.88 -10.69
N VAL A 170 -20.34 -10.56 -10.27
CA VAL A 170 -20.04 -9.31 -9.54
C VAL A 170 -19.77 -8.13 -10.46
N TYR A 171 -19.45 -8.34 -11.74
CA TYR A 171 -19.23 -7.25 -12.69
C TYR A 171 -20.45 -6.32 -12.88
N PRO A 172 -21.70 -6.83 -12.98
CA PRO A 172 -22.91 -5.98 -12.87
C PRO A 172 -22.98 -5.17 -11.57
N ALA A 173 -22.59 -5.76 -10.42
CA ALA A 173 -22.53 -5.04 -9.15
C ALA A 173 -21.48 -3.92 -9.16
N GLN A 174 -20.33 -4.15 -9.79
CA GLN A 174 -19.28 -3.14 -10.02
C GLN A 174 -19.79 -1.95 -10.83
N LEU A 175 -20.52 -2.20 -11.93
CA LEU A 175 -21.20 -1.15 -12.70
C LEU A 175 -22.34 -0.48 -11.92
N GLY A 176 -22.97 -1.17 -10.97
CA GLY A 176 -23.93 -0.62 -10.02
C GLY A 176 -23.33 0.21 -8.88
N GLY A 177 -22.00 0.38 -8.84
CA GLY A 177 -21.32 1.15 -7.79
C GLY A 177 -21.20 0.40 -6.44
N LEU A 178 -21.27 -0.93 -6.46
CA LEU A 178 -20.84 -1.81 -5.38
C LEU A 178 -19.45 -2.39 -5.71
N GLN A 179 -18.63 -2.64 -4.70
CA GLN A 179 -17.29 -3.22 -4.83
C GLN A 179 -17.07 -4.20 -3.69
N HIS A 180 -16.17 -5.16 -3.89
CA HIS A 180 -15.73 -6.07 -2.85
C HIS A 180 -14.24 -6.36 -3.01
N GLU A 181 -13.65 -6.94 -1.96
CA GLU A 181 -12.26 -7.38 -1.90
C GLU A 181 -12.19 -8.58 -0.95
N LEU A 182 -11.88 -9.77 -1.48
CA LEU A 182 -11.54 -10.96 -0.69
C LEU A 182 -10.03 -11.19 -0.75
N SER A 183 -9.38 -11.35 0.41
CA SER A 183 -7.93 -11.60 0.49
C SER A 183 -7.56 -12.67 1.52
N ALA A 184 -6.47 -13.40 1.27
CA ALA A 184 -5.86 -14.31 2.23
C ALA A 184 -4.88 -13.53 3.12
N VAL A 185 -5.08 -13.62 4.43
CA VAL A 185 -4.36 -12.84 5.45
C VAL A 185 -3.67 -13.76 6.47
N ASN A 186 -2.79 -13.18 7.29
CA ASN A 186 -1.96 -13.92 8.25
C ASN A 186 -2.71 -14.60 9.41
N CYS A 187 -4.03 -14.38 9.51
CA CYS A 187 -4.93 -15.00 10.46
C CYS A 187 -6.06 -15.83 9.81
N GLY A 188 -6.16 -15.86 8.46
CA GLY A 188 -7.26 -16.50 7.73
C GLY A 188 -7.65 -15.74 6.47
N PHE A 189 -8.89 -15.25 6.38
CA PHE A 189 -9.38 -14.46 5.24
C PHE A 189 -9.99 -13.13 5.67
N GLN A 190 -9.80 -12.08 4.87
CA GLN A 190 -10.50 -10.81 5.03
C GLN A 190 -11.45 -10.60 3.85
N LEU A 191 -12.70 -10.21 4.13
CA LEU A 191 -13.68 -9.79 3.14
C LEU A 191 -14.13 -8.35 3.45
N SER A 192 -14.04 -7.48 2.45
CA SER A 192 -14.62 -6.13 2.49
C SER A 192 -15.66 -6.00 1.37
N ILE A 193 -16.82 -5.41 1.65
CA ILE A 193 -17.85 -5.08 0.64
C ILE A 193 -18.28 -3.63 0.88
N TYR A 194 -18.31 -2.80 -0.16
CA TYR A 194 -18.64 -1.38 -0.01
C TYR A 194 -19.30 -0.76 -1.25
N GLY A 195 -20.12 0.26 -1.04
CA GLY A 195 -20.84 0.96 -2.12
C GLY A 195 -22.26 1.31 -1.71
N TYR A 196 -23.18 1.40 -2.67
CA TYR A 196 -24.57 1.78 -2.40
C TYR A 196 -25.33 0.76 -1.55
N ASN A 197 -25.93 1.22 -0.44
CA ASN A 197 -26.46 0.31 0.58
C ASN A 197 -27.67 -0.54 0.14
N HIS A 198 -28.45 -0.12 -0.86
CA HIS A 198 -29.68 -0.81 -1.28
C HIS A 198 -29.44 -2.27 -1.71
N LYS A 199 -28.40 -2.54 -2.51
CA LYS A 199 -28.12 -3.89 -3.06
C LYS A 199 -27.01 -4.64 -2.33
N ILE A 200 -26.40 -4.06 -1.29
CA ILE A 200 -25.21 -4.62 -0.64
C ILE A 200 -25.45 -6.00 0.00
N LYS A 201 -26.66 -6.25 0.52
CA LYS A 201 -27.07 -7.57 1.07
C LYS A 201 -27.07 -8.67 0.00
N GLN A 202 -27.49 -8.38 -1.23
CA GLN A 202 -27.55 -9.36 -2.33
C GLN A 202 -26.14 -9.74 -2.80
N LEU A 203 -25.21 -8.78 -2.80
CA LEU A 203 -23.80 -9.04 -3.08
C LEU A 203 -23.15 -9.85 -1.94
N LEU A 204 -23.40 -9.50 -0.67
CA LEU A 204 -22.94 -10.26 0.49
C LEU A 204 -23.42 -11.72 0.44
N ASP A 205 -24.71 -11.95 0.23
CA ASP A 205 -25.28 -13.30 0.17
C ASP A 205 -24.60 -14.14 -0.92
N THR A 206 -24.37 -13.57 -2.10
CA THR A 206 -23.75 -14.30 -3.21
C THR A 206 -22.26 -14.58 -2.99
N ILE A 207 -21.51 -13.64 -2.39
CA ILE A 207 -20.09 -13.83 -2.07
C ILE A 207 -19.93 -14.94 -1.01
N ILE A 208 -20.71 -14.87 0.08
CA ILE A 208 -20.64 -15.87 1.14
C ILE A 208 -21.14 -17.23 0.65
N ASP A 209 -22.22 -17.28 -0.13
CA ASP A 209 -22.65 -18.53 -0.77
C ASP A 209 -21.54 -19.11 -1.64
N ARG A 210 -20.86 -18.29 -2.46
CA ARG A 210 -19.77 -18.79 -3.29
C ARG A 210 -18.58 -19.29 -2.48
N MET A 211 -18.15 -18.58 -1.42
CA MET A 211 -17.12 -19.06 -0.49
C MET A 211 -17.48 -20.43 0.10
N VAL A 212 -18.75 -20.59 0.50
CA VAL A 212 -19.30 -21.78 1.16
C VAL A 212 -19.55 -22.95 0.19
N ASN A 213 -19.92 -22.67 -1.06
CA ASN A 213 -20.41 -23.64 -2.06
C ASN A 213 -19.53 -23.77 -3.32
N ILE A 214 -18.30 -23.22 -3.32
CA ILE A 214 -17.40 -23.32 -4.48
C ILE A 214 -17.19 -24.77 -4.92
N LYS A 215 -17.18 -24.97 -6.24
CA LYS A 215 -16.72 -26.19 -6.90
C LYS A 215 -15.49 -25.81 -7.70
N LEU A 216 -14.37 -26.50 -7.50
CA LEU A 216 -13.16 -26.20 -8.25
C LEU A 216 -13.24 -26.85 -9.64
N ASP A 217 -12.77 -26.12 -10.65
CA ASP A 217 -12.53 -26.64 -11.99
C ASP A 217 -11.03 -26.84 -12.21
N ALA A 218 -10.65 -27.91 -12.91
CA ALA A 218 -9.25 -28.29 -13.09
C ALA A 218 -8.48 -27.31 -14.00
N GLN A 219 -9.14 -26.73 -15.01
CA GLN A 219 -8.52 -25.76 -15.91
C GLN A 219 -8.36 -24.39 -15.22
N ARG A 220 -9.38 -23.93 -14.49
CA ARG A 220 -9.29 -22.74 -13.63
C ARG A 220 -8.26 -22.90 -12.53
N PHE A 221 -8.20 -24.05 -11.86
CA PHE A 221 -7.14 -24.35 -10.88
C PHE A 221 -5.74 -24.23 -11.48
N GLY A 222 -5.50 -24.83 -12.66
CA GLY A 222 -4.21 -24.72 -13.36
C GLY A 222 -3.84 -23.27 -13.69
N ASN A 223 -4.78 -22.51 -14.26
CA ASN A 223 -4.58 -21.10 -14.62
C ASN A 223 -4.30 -20.21 -13.39
N ILE A 224 -5.07 -20.38 -12.31
CA ILE A 224 -4.92 -19.59 -11.07
C ILE A 224 -3.64 -19.99 -10.32
N LYS A 225 -3.28 -21.28 -10.28
CA LYS A 225 -2.00 -21.73 -9.71
C LYS A 225 -0.82 -21.07 -10.41
N GLU A 226 -0.84 -20.99 -11.74
CA GLU A 226 0.22 -20.32 -12.51
C GLU A 226 0.18 -18.78 -12.36
N LYS A 227 -1.00 -18.16 -12.24
CA LYS A 227 -1.14 -16.73 -11.88
C LYS A 227 -0.44 -16.42 -10.56
N VAL A 228 -0.72 -17.20 -9.50
CA VAL A 228 -0.11 -17.02 -8.17
C VAL A 228 1.39 -17.32 -8.22
N LYS A 229 1.81 -18.37 -8.92
CA LYS A 229 3.24 -18.71 -9.11
C LYS A 229 4.02 -17.57 -9.76
N ARG A 230 3.49 -16.99 -10.85
CA ARG A 230 4.10 -15.83 -11.52
C ARG A 230 4.13 -14.60 -10.61
N ALA A 231 3.10 -14.36 -9.81
CA ALA A 231 3.11 -13.28 -8.83
C ALA A 231 4.21 -13.46 -7.75
N LEU A 232 4.44 -14.69 -7.28
CA LEU A 232 5.54 -15.01 -6.36
C LEU A 232 6.93 -14.82 -7.03
N GLN A 233 7.09 -15.26 -8.28
CA GLN A 233 8.33 -15.09 -9.05
C GLN A 233 8.64 -13.60 -9.34
N ASN A 234 7.60 -12.81 -9.66
CA ASN A 234 7.74 -11.40 -9.98
C ASN A 234 8.16 -10.53 -8.79
N PHE A 235 8.02 -11.01 -7.53
CA PHE A 235 8.45 -10.24 -6.36
C PHE A 235 9.94 -9.83 -6.39
N ARG A 236 10.81 -10.67 -6.97
CA ARG A 236 12.24 -10.34 -7.17
C ARG A 236 12.47 -9.23 -8.21
N ARG A 237 11.41 -8.82 -8.92
CA ARG A 237 11.36 -7.80 -9.97
C ARG A 237 10.53 -6.58 -9.56
N ASP A 238 9.96 -6.57 -8.35
CA ASP A 238 9.21 -5.43 -7.80
C ASP A 238 10.13 -4.21 -7.57
N VAL A 239 9.53 -3.05 -7.30
CA VAL A 239 10.28 -1.80 -7.11
C VAL A 239 11.17 -1.92 -5.84
N PRO A 240 12.49 -1.62 -5.90
CA PRO A 240 13.42 -1.90 -4.81
C PRO A 240 13.01 -1.37 -3.42
N TYR A 241 12.43 -0.18 -3.33
CA TYR A 241 11.97 0.36 -2.05
C TYR A 241 10.80 -0.43 -1.42
N GLN A 242 9.98 -1.11 -2.23
CA GLN A 242 8.87 -1.95 -1.75
C GLN A 242 9.39 -3.31 -1.27
N MET A 243 10.37 -3.88 -1.99
CA MET A 243 11.12 -5.04 -1.50
C MET A 243 11.81 -4.74 -0.17
N ALA A 244 12.33 -3.51 0.00
CA ALA A 244 12.91 -3.08 1.26
C ALA A 244 11.87 -3.09 2.40
N HIS A 245 10.69 -2.51 2.17
CA HIS A 245 9.65 -2.49 3.19
C HIS A 245 9.10 -3.88 3.56
N PHE A 246 9.02 -4.79 2.57
CA PHE A 246 8.71 -6.20 2.81
C PHE A 246 9.78 -6.88 3.66
N GLY A 247 11.06 -6.72 3.34
CA GLY A 247 12.15 -7.41 4.02
C GLY A 247 12.30 -7.03 5.49
N VAL A 248 12.14 -5.74 5.86
CA VAL A 248 12.13 -5.31 7.27
C VAL A 248 10.95 -5.98 8.00
N THR A 249 9.79 -6.05 7.34
CA THR A 249 8.58 -6.65 7.91
C THR A 249 8.64 -8.18 8.01
N TYR A 250 9.36 -8.86 7.12
CA TYR A 250 9.71 -10.28 7.26
C TYR A 250 10.72 -10.51 8.38
N LEU A 251 11.78 -9.70 8.46
CA LEU A 251 12.84 -9.85 9.46
C LEU A 251 12.33 -9.62 10.88
N THR A 252 11.52 -8.59 11.14
CA THR A 252 11.03 -8.34 12.50
C THR A 252 9.80 -9.17 12.87
N ALA A 253 9.17 -9.90 11.95
CA ALA A 253 8.07 -10.80 12.28
C ALA A 253 8.53 -12.02 13.09
N ASP A 254 7.82 -12.32 14.17
CA ASP A 254 7.88 -13.62 14.88
C ASP A 254 7.62 -14.78 13.91
N HIS A 255 6.46 -14.77 13.24
CA HIS A 255 6.06 -15.72 12.20
C HIS A 255 5.64 -14.96 10.93
N GLN A 256 6.29 -15.23 9.80
CA GLN A 256 5.91 -14.75 8.46
C GLN A 256 6.64 -15.58 7.41
N TRP A 257 5.97 -15.94 6.32
CA TRP A 257 6.58 -16.65 5.18
C TRP A 257 7.19 -15.67 4.17
N ASN A 258 8.38 -15.99 3.64
CA ASN A 258 8.97 -15.26 2.52
C ASN A 258 8.46 -15.80 1.17
N LYS A 259 8.75 -15.06 0.09
CA LYS A 259 8.21 -15.35 -1.24
C LYS A 259 8.86 -16.57 -1.90
N ASP A 260 10.13 -16.85 -1.59
CA ASP A 260 10.85 -18.03 -2.10
C ASP A 260 10.39 -19.32 -1.38
N GLU A 261 10.11 -19.26 -0.08
CA GLU A 261 9.48 -20.34 0.70
C GLU A 261 8.14 -20.74 0.06
N LEU A 262 7.26 -19.77 -0.19
CA LEU A 262 5.97 -19.98 -0.85
C LEU A 262 6.14 -20.53 -2.27
N LEU A 263 7.07 -19.98 -3.06
CA LEU A 263 7.36 -20.43 -4.42
C LEU A 263 7.91 -21.87 -4.46
N SER A 264 8.68 -22.28 -3.45
CA SER A 264 9.21 -23.65 -3.34
C SER A 264 8.11 -24.69 -3.08
N CYS A 265 7.02 -24.30 -2.40
CA CYS A 265 5.92 -25.19 -2.05
C CYS A 265 4.79 -25.24 -3.09
N ILE A 266 4.56 -24.17 -3.85
CA ILE A 266 3.36 -24.04 -4.69
C ILE A 266 3.24 -25.14 -5.75
N ASP A 267 4.35 -25.57 -6.35
CA ASP A 267 4.34 -26.59 -7.40
C ASP A 267 3.82 -27.95 -6.92
N GLY A 268 4.03 -28.31 -5.65
CA GLY A 268 3.53 -29.56 -5.06
C GLY A 268 2.02 -29.60 -4.81
N ILE A 269 1.33 -28.45 -4.76
CA ILE A 269 -0.07 -28.37 -4.37
C ILE A 269 -0.99 -28.82 -5.52
N THR A 270 -1.86 -29.79 -5.25
CA THR A 270 -2.88 -30.27 -6.21
C THR A 270 -4.24 -29.63 -5.94
N MET A 271 -5.17 -29.76 -6.90
CA MET A 271 -6.57 -29.36 -6.72
C MET A 271 -7.20 -30.09 -5.51
N TYR A 272 -6.92 -31.39 -5.36
CA TYR A 272 -7.43 -32.23 -4.26
C TYR A 272 -6.98 -31.74 -2.88
N ASP A 273 -5.76 -31.20 -2.76
CA ASP A 273 -5.28 -30.63 -1.50
C ASP A 273 -6.11 -29.40 -1.09
N VAL A 274 -6.41 -28.53 -2.07
CA VAL A 274 -7.26 -27.34 -1.85
C VAL A 274 -8.71 -27.75 -1.58
N GLU A 275 -9.30 -28.67 -2.35
CA GLU A 275 -10.64 -29.22 -2.08
C GLU A 275 -10.75 -29.85 -0.68
N SER A 276 -9.69 -30.51 -0.22
CA SER A 276 -9.62 -31.08 1.13
C SER A 276 -9.34 -30.03 2.21
N PHE A 277 -8.66 -28.93 1.88
CA PHE A 277 -8.36 -27.82 2.78
C PHE A 277 -9.58 -26.94 3.07
N ILE A 278 -10.36 -26.55 2.04
CA ILE A 278 -11.54 -25.69 2.17
C ILE A 278 -12.47 -26.10 3.34
N PRO A 279 -12.97 -27.35 3.44
CA PRO A 279 -13.87 -27.73 4.53
C PRO A 279 -13.19 -27.74 5.90
N ARG A 280 -11.88 -27.92 6.00
CA ARG A 280 -11.12 -27.80 7.26
C ARG A 280 -10.96 -26.33 7.67
N MET A 281 -10.77 -25.45 6.69
CA MET A 281 -10.61 -24.02 6.89
C MET A 281 -11.92 -23.33 7.30
N LEU A 282 -13.05 -23.70 6.67
CA LEU A 282 -14.38 -23.14 6.93
C LEU A 282 -15.14 -23.85 8.08
N ASN A 283 -14.59 -24.92 8.66
CA ASN A 283 -15.17 -25.62 9.82
C ASN A 283 -15.13 -24.77 11.09
N ARG A 284 -13.95 -24.20 11.40
CA ARG A 284 -13.71 -23.55 12.69
C ARG A 284 -13.01 -22.21 12.52
N PHE A 285 -13.73 -21.13 12.78
CA PHE A 285 -13.18 -19.78 12.76
C PHE A 285 -13.87 -18.88 13.79
N TYR A 286 -13.32 -17.68 13.99
CA TYR A 286 -13.97 -16.57 14.68
C TYR A 286 -14.09 -15.40 13.71
N THR A 287 -15.21 -14.68 13.71
CA THR A 287 -15.39 -13.52 12.81
C THR A 287 -15.29 -12.21 13.58
N ASP A 288 -14.25 -11.43 13.30
CA ASP A 288 -14.26 -10.01 13.66
C ASP A 288 -15.00 -9.26 12.55
N SER A 289 -15.92 -8.35 12.88
CA SER A 289 -16.73 -7.66 11.87
C SER A 289 -17.12 -6.23 12.23
N LEU A 290 -17.23 -5.38 11.20
CA LEU A 290 -17.64 -3.98 11.30
C LEU A 290 -18.65 -3.66 10.19
N MET A 291 -19.85 -3.20 10.59
CA MET A 291 -20.86 -2.68 9.68
C MET A 291 -20.91 -1.17 9.84
N TYR A 292 -20.43 -0.43 8.84
CA TYR A 292 -20.29 1.02 8.89
C TYR A 292 -21.05 1.71 7.75
N GLY A 293 -21.93 2.64 8.08
CA GLY A 293 -22.50 3.58 7.12
C GLY A 293 -24.02 3.70 7.20
N ASN A 294 -24.65 3.98 6.05
CA ASN A 294 -26.10 4.08 5.92
C ASN A 294 -26.80 2.71 6.00
N LEU A 295 -26.84 2.17 7.21
CA LEU A 295 -27.55 0.96 7.61
C LEU A 295 -28.14 1.21 9.00
N THR A 296 -29.20 0.50 9.35
CA THR A 296 -29.64 0.41 10.75
C THR A 296 -28.87 -0.66 11.51
N GLN A 297 -28.80 -0.53 12.84
CA GLN A 297 -28.27 -1.58 13.74
C GLN A 297 -28.95 -2.94 13.50
N ASN A 298 -30.24 -2.95 13.17
CA ASN A 298 -30.98 -4.18 12.85
C ASN A 298 -30.48 -4.82 11.55
N GLN A 299 -30.22 -4.04 10.50
CA GLN A 299 -29.62 -4.55 9.25
C GLN A 299 -28.20 -5.06 9.48
N ALA A 300 -27.40 -4.41 10.34
CA ALA A 300 -26.08 -4.92 10.71
C ALA A 300 -26.15 -6.31 11.38
N ILE A 301 -27.11 -6.51 12.28
CA ILE A 301 -27.36 -7.82 12.92
C ILE A 301 -27.90 -8.83 11.89
N GLU A 302 -28.83 -8.42 11.03
CA GLU A 302 -29.39 -9.25 9.95
C GLU A 302 -28.30 -9.76 9.00
N TYR A 303 -27.38 -8.88 8.58
CA TYR A 303 -26.31 -9.22 7.64
C TYR A 303 -25.32 -10.19 8.26
N MET A 304 -24.89 -9.96 9.51
CA MET A 304 -24.02 -10.90 10.22
C MET A 304 -24.72 -12.24 10.51
N THR A 305 -26.04 -12.22 10.76
CA THR A 305 -26.83 -13.44 10.96
C THR A 305 -26.96 -14.24 9.65
N LEU A 306 -27.04 -13.58 8.50
CA LEU A 306 -27.00 -14.22 7.18
C LEU A 306 -25.65 -14.92 6.94
N VAL A 307 -24.53 -14.26 7.26
CA VAL A 307 -23.20 -14.88 7.19
C VAL A 307 -23.13 -16.11 8.10
N GLU A 308 -23.53 -15.97 9.36
CA GLU A 308 -23.61 -17.07 10.34
C GLU A 308 -24.45 -18.26 9.82
N GLN A 309 -25.62 -18.00 9.23
CA GLN A 309 -26.50 -19.04 8.69
C GLN A 309 -25.90 -19.81 7.51
N LYS A 310 -25.29 -19.12 6.52
CA LYS A 310 -24.62 -19.77 5.37
C LYS A 310 -23.51 -20.72 5.81
N PHE A 311 -22.76 -20.39 6.86
CA PHE A 311 -21.77 -21.30 7.42
C PHE A 311 -22.39 -22.43 8.25
N GLN A 312 -23.47 -22.18 9.01
CA GLN A 312 -24.23 -23.21 9.74
C GLN A 312 -24.88 -24.28 8.84
N GLU A 313 -25.22 -23.95 7.59
CA GLU A 313 -25.70 -24.93 6.59
C GLU A 313 -24.65 -26.03 6.29
N LYS A 314 -23.36 -25.73 6.48
CA LYS A 314 -22.31 -26.75 6.44
C LYS A 314 -22.25 -27.48 7.77
N ARG A 315 -22.35 -28.82 7.71
CA ARG A 315 -22.08 -29.68 8.86
C ARG A 315 -20.72 -29.31 9.46
N PHE A 316 -20.70 -29.19 10.78
CA PHE A 316 -19.52 -28.89 11.60
C PHE A 316 -18.99 -27.43 11.55
N TYR A 317 -19.85 -26.42 11.36
CA TYR A 317 -19.51 -25.06 11.82
C TYR A 317 -19.27 -25.05 13.34
N GLN A 318 -18.15 -24.45 13.77
CA GLN A 318 -17.64 -24.54 15.14
C GLN A 318 -16.90 -23.25 15.57
N PRO A 319 -16.93 -22.88 16.86
CA PRO A 319 -16.25 -21.69 17.36
C PRO A 319 -14.73 -21.92 17.45
N LEU A 320 -13.92 -20.91 17.09
CA LEU A 320 -12.48 -20.95 17.35
C LEU A 320 -12.20 -20.77 18.85
N PHE A 321 -11.57 -21.77 19.48
CA PHE A 321 -11.21 -21.68 20.90
C PHE A 321 -10.33 -20.44 21.18
N PRO A 322 -10.54 -19.70 22.28
CA PRO A 322 -9.74 -18.51 22.62
C PRO A 322 -8.23 -18.76 22.71
N SER A 323 -7.79 -19.99 23.03
CA SER A 323 -6.38 -20.40 23.01
C SER A 323 -5.78 -20.52 21.61
N MET A 324 -6.60 -20.56 20.55
CA MET A 324 -6.19 -20.54 19.15
C MET A 324 -6.23 -19.12 18.55
N TRP A 325 -6.56 -18.08 19.32
CA TRP A 325 -6.56 -16.69 18.85
C TRP A 325 -5.11 -16.15 18.77
N PHE A 326 -4.36 -16.66 17.80
CA PHE A 326 -2.96 -16.29 17.61
C PHE A 326 -2.83 -14.91 16.97
N ASN A 327 -2.31 -13.95 17.73
CA ASN A 327 -1.88 -12.65 17.24
C ASN A 327 -0.38 -12.70 16.97
N GLN A 328 0.06 -12.37 15.76
CA GLN A 328 1.49 -12.28 15.45
C GLN A 328 2.17 -11.18 16.27
N ARG A 329 3.43 -11.39 16.65
CA ARG A 329 4.26 -10.46 17.44
C ARG A 329 5.42 -9.91 16.61
N GLU A 330 5.96 -8.77 17.02
CA GLU A 330 7.23 -8.27 16.50
C GLU A 330 8.38 -8.69 17.43
N LEU A 331 9.51 -9.08 16.84
CA LEU A 331 10.73 -9.47 17.54
C LEU A 331 11.39 -8.24 18.19
N ILE A 332 11.96 -8.44 19.38
CA ILE A 332 12.72 -7.43 20.10
C ILE A 332 14.14 -7.42 19.54
N LEU A 333 14.53 -6.33 18.88
CA LEU A 333 15.92 -6.06 18.53
C LEU A 333 16.72 -5.75 19.81
N PRO A 334 17.93 -6.29 20.00
CA PRO A 334 18.77 -6.03 21.17
C PRO A 334 19.21 -4.56 21.25
N GLU A 335 19.39 -4.06 22.46
CA GLU A 335 19.89 -2.70 22.70
C GLU A 335 21.33 -2.55 22.20
N GLY A 336 21.60 -1.46 21.49
CA GLY A 336 22.88 -1.17 20.85
C GLY A 336 23.09 -1.90 19.51
N CYS A 337 22.12 -2.67 19.01
CA CYS A 337 22.31 -3.43 17.77
C CYS A 337 22.40 -2.53 16.53
N ASN A 338 23.24 -2.95 15.58
CA ASN A 338 23.33 -2.38 14.23
C ASN A 338 23.34 -3.53 13.21
N TYR A 339 22.17 -4.12 12.97
CA TYR A 339 22.03 -5.23 12.04
C TYR A 339 21.91 -4.76 10.59
N ALA A 340 22.45 -5.53 9.65
CA ALA A 340 22.23 -5.36 8.22
C ALA A 340 21.84 -6.68 7.52
N TYR A 341 20.95 -6.61 6.54
CA TYR A 341 20.63 -7.72 5.64
C TYR A 341 20.50 -7.23 4.20
N THR A 342 20.84 -8.09 3.22
CA THR A 342 20.79 -7.75 1.79
C THR A 342 19.82 -8.67 1.05
N MET A 343 18.91 -8.07 0.29
CA MET A 343 18.10 -8.73 -0.74
C MET A 343 18.61 -8.34 -2.14
N LEU A 344 18.28 -9.15 -3.15
CA LEU A 344 18.65 -8.92 -4.55
C LEU A 344 17.42 -8.64 -5.41
N ASN A 345 17.55 -7.71 -6.36
CA ASN A 345 16.54 -7.35 -7.35
C ASN A 345 17.00 -7.77 -8.76
N ASP A 346 16.16 -8.52 -9.48
CA ASP A 346 16.48 -9.12 -10.77
C ASP A 346 16.00 -8.27 -11.98
N ALA A 347 15.55 -7.03 -11.75
CA ALA A 347 14.95 -6.16 -12.78
C ALA A 347 15.44 -4.70 -12.77
N HIS A 348 15.58 -4.10 -11.59
CA HIS A 348 15.96 -2.72 -11.41
C HIS A 348 17.45 -2.59 -11.11
N GLN A 349 18.12 -1.66 -11.79
CA GLN A 349 19.53 -1.32 -11.59
C GLN A 349 19.77 -0.35 -10.42
N LEU A 350 18.69 0.16 -9.80
CA LEU A 350 18.75 1.04 -8.64
C LEU A 350 18.81 0.24 -7.35
N HIS A 351 19.59 0.73 -6.39
CA HIS A 351 19.62 0.20 -5.03
C HIS A 351 18.48 0.80 -4.19
N ALA A 352 18.09 0.14 -3.10
CA ALA A 352 17.30 0.77 -2.03
C ALA A 352 17.80 0.39 -0.64
N ILE A 353 17.51 1.25 0.33
CA ILE A 353 17.72 0.99 1.75
C ILE A 353 16.48 1.41 2.54
N GLU A 354 16.04 0.56 3.48
CA GLU A 354 15.22 0.99 4.62
C GLU A 354 16.07 0.85 5.89
N ILE A 355 16.29 1.96 6.59
CA ILE A 355 16.79 1.95 7.97
C ILE A 355 15.58 1.99 8.88
N TYR A 356 15.41 0.96 9.71
CA TYR A 356 14.43 0.90 10.78
C TYR A 356 15.12 1.01 12.13
N LEU A 357 14.68 1.99 12.93
CA LEU A 357 15.08 2.18 14.33
C LEU A 357 13.90 1.76 15.20
N GLN A 358 13.95 0.56 15.78
CA GLN A 358 12.89 0.05 16.64
C GLN A 358 12.88 0.83 17.96
N CYS A 359 11.72 1.40 18.33
CA CYS A 359 11.59 2.15 19.58
C CYS A 359 10.94 1.30 20.66
N PHE A 360 9.61 1.15 20.58
CA PHE A 360 8.80 0.69 21.71
C PHE A 360 7.46 0.09 21.27
N GLN A 361 6.76 -0.51 22.23
CA GLN A 361 5.38 -0.94 22.05
C GLN A 361 4.44 0.27 21.90
N GLN A 362 3.32 0.09 21.20
CA GLN A 362 2.33 1.14 20.98
C GLN A 362 1.52 1.42 22.24
N THR A 363 1.50 2.69 22.65
CA THR A 363 0.63 3.29 23.68
C THR A 363 0.24 4.68 23.18
N LEU A 364 -0.79 5.32 23.76
CA LEU A 364 -1.23 6.65 23.32
C LEU A 364 -0.08 7.68 23.36
N GLU A 365 0.69 7.68 24.45
CA GLU A 365 1.85 8.55 24.65
C GLU A 365 3.00 8.21 23.67
N ASN A 366 3.38 6.94 23.56
CA ASN A 366 4.44 6.50 22.65
C ASN A 366 4.10 6.78 21.18
N ASN A 367 2.83 6.60 20.79
CA ASN A 367 2.33 6.91 19.45
C ASN A 367 2.43 8.41 19.16
N ALA A 368 1.93 9.24 20.07
CA ALA A 368 1.95 10.68 19.96
C ALA A 368 3.38 11.23 19.86
N LEU A 369 4.30 10.71 20.69
CA LEU A 369 5.70 11.15 20.75
C LEU A 369 6.48 10.78 19.49
N LEU A 370 6.32 9.54 18.98
CA LEU A 370 6.93 9.11 17.72
C LEU A 370 6.35 9.89 16.53
N GLU A 371 5.03 10.10 16.47
CA GLU A 371 4.43 10.84 15.35
C GLU A 371 4.79 12.34 15.35
N LEU A 372 4.86 12.98 16.52
CA LEU A 372 5.33 14.36 16.62
C LEU A 372 6.80 14.48 16.19
N PHE A 373 7.66 13.54 16.60
CA PHE A 373 9.03 13.45 16.08
C PHE A 373 9.06 13.29 14.56
N CYS A 374 8.25 12.37 14.01
CA CYS A 374 8.18 12.17 12.56
C CYS A 374 7.71 13.44 11.83
N HIS A 375 6.74 14.17 12.37
CA HIS A 375 6.22 15.39 11.76
C HIS A 375 7.30 16.48 11.61
N LEU A 376 8.18 16.62 12.60
CA LEU A 376 9.28 17.60 12.60
C LEU A 376 10.44 17.22 11.66
N VAL A 377 10.52 15.94 11.25
CA VAL A 377 11.67 15.35 10.53
C VAL A 377 11.34 14.98 9.08
N ASP A 378 10.06 14.87 8.72
CA ASP A 378 9.60 14.48 7.37
C ASP A 378 10.06 15.46 6.28
N GLU A 379 9.84 16.76 6.47
CA GLU A 379 10.30 17.79 5.53
C GLU A 379 11.85 17.89 5.52
N PRO A 380 12.57 18.02 6.65
CA PRO A 380 14.04 18.05 6.64
C PRO A 380 14.68 16.83 5.97
N CYS A 381 14.09 15.63 6.12
CA CYS A 381 14.57 14.41 5.47
C CYS A 381 14.47 14.51 3.94
N PHE A 382 13.34 14.99 3.44
CA PHE A 382 13.09 15.19 2.01
C PHE A 382 13.99 16.32 1.45
N ASN A 383 14.06 17.44 2.16
CA ASN A 383 14.88 18.61 1.83
C ASN A 383 16.37 18.21 1.70
N GLN A 384 16.94 17.59 2.74
CA GLN A 384 18.34 17.20 2.76
C GLN A 384 18.64 16.09 1.75
N LEU A 385 17.98 14.93 1.86
CA LEU A 385 18.38 13.72 1.14
C LEU A 385 17.90 13.68 -0.32
N ARG A 386 16.81 14.38 -0.67
CA ARG A 386 16.29 14.45 -2.04
C ARG A 386 16.53 15.81 -2.71
N THR A 387 16.19 16.93 -2.09
CA THR A 387 16.31 18.24 -2.78
C THR A 387 17.77 18.67 -2.92
N LYS A 388 18.55 18.60 -1.83
CA LYS A 388 19.93 19.11 -1.78
C LYS A 388 20.96 18.05 -2.18
N GLU A 389 20.93 16.85 -1.59
CA GLU A 389 21.90 15.78 -1.86
C GLU A 389 21.55 14.90 -3.07
N GLN A 390 20.31 14.99 -3.57
CA GLN A 390 19.83 14.29 -4.77
C GLN A 390 20.11 12.78 -4.74
N LEU A 391 20.01 12.15 -3.57
CA LEU A 391 20.26 10.71 -3.41
C LEU A 391 19.26 9.87 -4.21
N GLY A 392 18.03 10.35 -4.40
CA GLY A 392 17.09 9.77 -5.34
C GLY A 392 15.68 10.37 -5.28
N TYR A 393 14.81 9.92 -6.18
CA TYR A 393 13.42 10.39 -6.24
C TYR A 393 12.58 9.83 -5.08
N ILE A 394 12.81 8.57 -4.66
CA ILE A 394 12.14 8.01 -3.48
C ILE A 394 12.99 8.28 -2.25
N VAL A 395 12.54 9.24 -1.44
CA VAL A 395 13.00 9.53 -0.08
C VAL A 395 11.75 9.67 0.79
N SER A 396 11.71 9.00 1.94
CA SER A 396 10.61 9.10 2.92
C SER A 396 11.11 8.77 4.32
N ALA A 397 10.86 9.67 5.28
CA ALA A 397 10.89 9.35 6.70
C ALA A 397 9.50 8.90 7.20
N GLY A 398 9.42 8.52 8.48
CA GLY A 398 8.15 8.41 9.20
C GLY A 398 8.07 7.25 10.17
N ALA A 399 6.89 7.07 10.78
CA ALA A 399 6.64 5.96 11.68
C ALA A 399 6.42 4.66 10.90
N ARG A 400 7.09 3.58 11.32
CA ARG A 400 6.76 2.21 10.98
C ARG A 400 6.01 1.58 12.15
N ARG A 401 4.90 0.89 11.86
CA ARG A 401 4.10 0.13 12.84
C ARG A 401 3.85 -1.29 12.34
N SER A 402 4.01 -2.27 13.21
CA SER A 402 3.60 -3.66 12.94
C SER A 402 3.25 -4.33 14.27
N ARG A 403 2.23 -5.19 14.31
CA ARG A 403 2.03 -6.17 15.40
C ARG A 403 2.09 -5.60 16.83
N GLY A 404 1.60 -4.37 17.03
CA GLY A 404 1.60 -3.66 18.31
C GLY A 404 2.89 -2.93 18.71
N VAL A 405 3.92 -2.93 17.85
CA VAL A 405 5.23 -2.30 18.05
C VAL A 405 5.43 -1.18 17.01
N GLN A 406 6.32 -0.24 17.29
CA GLN A 406 6.62 0.87 16.39
C GLN A 406 8.06 1.39 16.50
N GLY A 407 8.47 2.14 15.48
CA GLY A 407 9.74 2.85 15.46
C GLY A 407 9.85 3.80 14.27
N PHE A 408 10.96 4.54 14.20
CA PHE A 408 11.24 5.44 13.08
C PHE A 408 11.82 4.66 11.90
N ARG A 409 11.45 5.02 10.67
CA ARG A 409 12.09 4.53 9.45
C ARG A 409 12.53 5.66 8.52
N VAL A 410 13.58 5.41 7.75
CA VAL A 410 13.96 6.19 6.56
C VAL A 410 14.13 5.23 5.39
N ILE A 411 13.48 5.52 4.26
CA ILE A 411 13.62 4.79 3.00
C ILE A 411 14.27 5.71 1.97
N VAL A 412 15.29 5.21 1.26
CA VAL A 412 15.88 5.86 0.08
C VAL A 412 16.05 4.83 -1.05
N GLN A 413 15.66 5.19 -2.28
CA GLN A 413 16.02 4.43 -3.50
C GLN A 413 16.96 5.27 -4.36
N SER A 414 18.13 4.72 -4.70
CA SER A 414 19.28 5.48 -5.21
C SER A 414 20.02 4.80 -6.36
N ALA A 415 20.71 5.61 -7.17
CA ALA A 415 21.76 5.16 -8.09
C ALA A 415 23.17 5.20 -7.45
N ARG A 416 23.28 5.57 -6.16
CA ARG A 416 24.53 5.55 -5.37
C ARG A 416 24.65 4.24 -4.59
N GLU A 417 25.89 3.88 -4.25
CA GLU A 417 26.20 2.74 -3.41
C GLU A 417 25.56 2.86 -2.01
N LEU A 418 25.08 1.74 -1.47
CA LEU A 418 24.27 1.76 -0.25
C LEU A 418 25.03 2.18 1.00
N ASP A 419 26.35 1.94 1.10
CA ASP A 419 27.13 2.38 2.25
C ASP A 419 27.25 3.92 2.30
N TYR A 420 27.37 4.58 1.15
CA TYR A 420 27.28 6.04 1.06
C TYR A 420 25.89 6.55 1.46
N VAL A 421 24.82 5.95 0.93
CA VAL A 421 23.44 6.35 1.26
C VAL A 421 23.13 6.14 2.75
N ASN A 422 23.54 5.01 3.33
CA ASN A 422 23.47 4.71 4.76
C ASN A 422 24.23 5.76 5.59
N GLN A 423 25.45 6.15 5.18
CA GLN A 423 26.21 7.22 5.83
C GLN A 423 25.50 8.57 5.77
N ARG A 424 24.92 8.96 4.62
CA ARG A 424 24.18 10.22 4.48
C ARG A 424 22.90 10.25 5.34
N ILE A 425 22.17 9.13 5.40
CA ILE A 425 21.00 9.02 6.30
C ILE A 425 21.43 9.14 7.76
N GLU A 426 22.55 8.52 8.17
CA GLU A 426 23.03 8.61 9.56
C GLU A 426 23.54 10.01 9.93
N LEU A 427 24.19 10.70 9.00
CA LEU A 427 24.61 12.11 9.14
C LEU A 427 23.39 13.04 9.29
N PHE A 428 22.35 12.81 8.50
CA PHE A 428 21.07 13.50 8.64
C PHE A 428 20.40 13.20 10.00
N ILE A 429 20.36 11.93 10.43
CA ILE A 429 19.73 11.57 11.70
C ILE A 429 20.46 12.24 12.88
N ASP A 430 21.81 12.27 12.87
CA ASP A 430 22.58 12.96 13.92
C ASP A 430 22.30 14.46 14.00
N SER A 431 22.16 15.14 12.85
CA SER A 431 21.89 16.58 12.82
C SER A 431 20.51 16.95 13.34
N MET A 432 19.54 16.03 13.29
CA MET A 432 18.20 16.25 13.87
C MET A 432 18.23 16.53 15.38
N ARG A 433 19.27 16.10 16.12
CA ARG A 433 19.45 16.50 17.53
C ARG A 433 19.61 18.00 17.69
N GLU A 434 20.47 18.59 16.88
CA GLU A 434 20.84 20.01 16.95
C GLU A 434 19.71 20.88 16.40
N TYR A 435 19.08 20.44 15.30
CA TYR A 435 17.87 21.02 14.73
C TYR A 435 16.75 21.14 15.78
N ILE A 436 16.34 20.03 16.43
CA ILE A 436 15.30 20.03 17.47
C ILE A 436 15.72 20.88 18.68
N HIS A 437 16.99 20.81 19.10
CA HIS A 437 17.46 21.55 20.27
C HIS A 437 17.44 23.07 20.06
N LYS A 438 17.93 23.56 18.91
CA LYS A 438 17.99 24.99 18.59
C LYS A 438 16.65 25.56 18.10
N MET A 439 15.67 24.72 17.72
CA MET A 439 14.38 25.16 17.18
C MET A 439 13.72 26.19 18.12
N PRO A 440 13.36 27.40 17.66
CA PRO A 440 12.72 28.41 18.50
C PRO A 440 11.41 27.94 19.13
N ASP A 441 11.14 28.35 20.37
CA ASP A 441 10.01 27.88 21.17
C ASP A 441 8.64 28.13 20.50
N GLU A 442 8.47 29.29 19.85
CA GLU A 442 7.26 29.59 19.07
C GLU A 442 7.14 28.72 17.80
N LEU A 443 8.25 28.41 17.11
CA LEU A 443 8.22 27.51 15.95
C LEU A 443 7.87 26.08 16.39
N PHE A 444 8.45 25.60 17.49
CA PHE A 444 8.09 24.31 18.07
C PHE A 444 6.61 24.24 18.43
N LYS A 445 6.07 25.29 19.06
CA LYS A 445 4.65 25.41 19.39
C LYS A 445 3.76 25.39 18.15
N VAL A 446 4.09 26.15 17.09
CA VAL A 446 3.36 26.16 15.82
C VAL A 446 3.35 24.78 15.16
N GLN A 447 4.51 24.09 15.10
CA GLN A 447 4.59 22.72 14.57
C GLN A 447 3.75 21.73 15.40
N ARG A 448 3.79 21.84 16.73
CA ARG A 448 2.98 21.02 17.66
C ARG A 448 1.48 21.28 17.48
N GLU A 449 1.06 22.52 17.26
CA GLU A 449 -0.34 22.89 16.99
C GLU A 449 -0.80 22.42 15.60
N GLY A 450 0.05 22.57 14.57
CA GLY A 450 -0.18 22.01 13.23
C GLY A 450 -0.34 20.48 13.24
N PHE A 451 0.50 19.78 14.03
CA PHE A 451 0.36 18.34 14.25
C PHE A 451 -0.99 17.97 14.86
N MET A 452 -1.41 18.66 15.93
CA MET A 452 -2.69 18.39 16.58
C MET A 452 -3.87 18.56 15.62
N VAL A 453 -3.87 19.63 14.81
CA VAL A 453 -4.91 19.88 13.78
C VAL A 453 -4.92 18.76 12.73
N LYS A 454 -3.75 18.42 12.15
CA LYS A 454 -3.60 17.34 11.16
C LYS A 454 -4.04 15.98 11.72
N LYS A 455 -3.83 15.72 13.01
CA LYS A 455 -4.16 14.47 13.67
C LYS A 455 -5.67 14.28 13.89
N VAL A 456 -6.40 15.33 14.23
CA VAL A 456 -7.87 15.27 14.40
C VAL A 456 -8.67 15.54 13.11
N GLU A 457 -8.01 15.74 11.96
CA GLU A 457 -8.69 15.90 10.67
C GLU A 457 -9.54 14.64 10.37
N VAL A 458 -10.85 14.86 10.22
CA VAL A 458 -11.79 13.81 9.79
C VAL A 458 -11.52 13.53 8.31
N PRO A 459 -11.35 12.25 7.88
CA PRO A 459 -11.08 11.94 6.49
C PRO A 459 -12.18 12.46 5.56
N LYS A 460 -11.79 13.07 4.43
CA LYS A 460 -12.73 13.60 3.43
C LYS A 460 -13.50 12.52 2.65
N LYS A 461 -13.13 11.24 2.83
CA LYS A 461 -13.79 10.07 2.24
C LYS A 461 -14.23 9.10 3.33
N MET A 462 -15.49 8.69 3.27
CA MET A 462 -16.12 7.71 4.17
C MET A 462 -15.33 6.39 4.25
N GLN A 463 -14.86 5.85 3.12
CA GLN A 463 -13.99 4.66 3.08
C GLN A 463 -12.73 4.81 3.95
N SER A 464 -12.09 5.98 3.92
CA SER A 464 -10.88 6.24 4.72
C SER A 464 -11.18 6.28 6.22
N GLN A 465 -12.40 6.66 6.62
CA GLN A 465 -12.84 6.55 8.02
C GLN A 465 -13.21 5.10 8.40
N GLY A 466 -13.87 4.36 7.50
CA GLY A 466 -14.12 2.93 7.66
C GLY A 466 -12.83 2.15 7.88
N ASN A 467 -11.80 2.40 7.06
CA ASN A 467 -10.48 1.78 7.21
C ASN A 467 -9.78 2.19 8.53
N LYS A 468 -9.92 3.45 9.00
CA LYS A 468 -9.42 3.87 10.33
C LYS A 468 -10.06 3.03 11.44
N PHE A 469 -11.39 2.86 11.42
CA PHE A 469 -12.12 2.04 12.40
C PHE A 469 -11.77 0.55 12.30
N TRP A 470 -11.67 0.02 11.09
CA TRP A 470 -11.33 -1.39 10.85
C TRP A 470 -9.92 -1.73 11.35
N ASN A 471 -8.95 -0.84 11.15
CA ASN A 471 -7.59 -1.01 11.65
C ASN A 471 -7.52 -1.10 13.19
N GLU A 472 -8.35 -0.37 13.94
CA GLU A 472 -8.40 -0.52 15.40
C GLU A 472 -8.93 -1.91 15.82
N ILE A 473 -9.82 -2.51 15.01
CA ILE A 473 -10.38 -3.85 15.27
C ILE A 473 -9.36 -4.94 14.95
N THR A 474 -8.73 -4.92 13.77
CA THR A 474 -7.79 -5.96 13.33
C THR A 474 -6.44 -5.92 14.04
N ASN A 475 -5.98 -4.73 14.50
CA ASN A 475 -4.81 -4.62 15.38
C ASN A 475 -5.14 -4.92 16.86
N HIS A 476 -6.40 -5.25 17.18
CA HIS A 476 -6.92 -5.54 18.52
C HIS A 476 -6.73 -4.42 19.57
N GLN A 477 -6.73 -3.17 19.11
CA GLN A 477 -6.56 -1.99 19.96
C GLN A 477 -7.90 -1.35 20.35
N PHE A 478 -8.87 -1.27 19.44
CA PHE A 478 -10.25 -0.75 19.64
C PHE A 478 -10.35 0.71 20.13
N CYS A 479 -9.30 1.52 19.97
CA CYS A 479 -9.27 2.90 20.44
C CYS A 479 -9.85 3.85 19.39
N PHE A 480 -11.17 3.77 19.15
CA PHE A 480 -11.81 4.52 18.05
C PHE A 480 -11.71 6.05 18.17
N ASN A 481 -11.50 6.58 19.38
CA ASN A 481 -11.22 8.00 19.68
C ASN A 481 -9.72 8.30 19.87
N ARG A 482 -8.82 7.42 19.42
CA ARG A 482 -7.36 7.61 19.48
C ARG A 482 -6.89 9.01 19.07
N PRO A 483 -7.34 9.61 17.95
CA PRO A 483 -6.83 10.91 17.52
C PRO A 483 -7.11 12.04 18.52
N GLN A 484 -8.21 11.95 19.28
CA GLN A 484 -8.55 12.93 20.30
C GLN A 484 -7.70 12.73 21.55
N LEU A 485 -7.65 11.49 22.07
CA LEU A 485 -6.87 11.13 23.26
C LEU A 485 -5.37 11.44 23.09
N GLU A 486 -4.80 11.09 21.95
CA GLU A 486 -3.39 11.34 21.66
C GLU A 486 -3.11 12.85 21.43
N VAL A 487 -4.11 13.68 21.09
CA VAL A 487 -3.95 15.15 21.04
C VAL A 487 -3.96 15.79 22.42
N GLU A 488 -4.79 15.32 23.37
CA GLU A 488 -4.76 15.82 24.75
C GLU A 488 -3.39 15.55 25.42
N ILE A 489 -2.74 14.44 25.07
CA ILE A 489 -1.34 14.17 25.46
C ILE A 489 -0.37 15.17 24.80
N VAL A 490 -0.45 15.38 23.47
CA VAL A 490 0.45 16.28 22.72
C VAL A 490 0.47 17.71 23.26
N LYS A 491 -0.65 18.24 23.76
CA LYS A 491 -0.73 19.58 24.37
C LYS A 491 0.31 19.80 25.48
N ASN A 492 0.68 18.73 26.17
CA ASN A 492 1.57 18.74 27.32
C ASN A 492 3.04 18.42 26.97
N PHE A 493 3.35 17.99 25.74
CA PHE A 493 4.72 17.67 25.34
C PHE A 493 5.58 18.93 25.18
N GLU A 494 6.78 18.88 25.76
CA GLU A 494 7.86 19.84 25.59
C GLU A 494 8.90 19.36 24.56
N ARG A 495 9.71 20.29 24.02
CA ARG A 495 10.94 19.98 23.27
C ARG A 495 11.85 18.99 24.02
N ASN A 496 11.89 19.08 25.35
CA ASN A 496 12.68 18.18 26.20
C ASN A 496 12.25 16.72 26.10
N ASP A 497 10.98 16.42 25.81
CA ASP A 497 10.47 15.05 25.73
C ASP A 497 10.94 14.39 24.43
N LEU A 498 10.88 15.15 23.33
CA LEU A 498 11.43 14.75 22.04
C LEU A 498 12.95 14.59 22.06
N LEU A 499 13.68 15.45 22.80
CA LEU A 499 15.11 15.30 22.99
C LEU A 499 15.46 14.04 23.79
N ARG A 500 14.72 13.72 24.88
CA ARG A 500 14.91 12.46 25.63
C ARG A 500 14.56 11.23 24.78
N PHE A 501 13.50 11.30 23.98
CA PHE A 501 13.13 10.25 23.02
C PHE A 501 14.24 10.03 21.98
N TYR A 502 14.72 11.12 21.36
CA TYR A 502 15.79 11.08 20.37
C TYR A 502 17.08 10.50 20.97
N ASP A 503 17.53 11.02 22.11
CA ASP A 503 18.78 10.61 22.76
C ASP A 503 18.76 9.14 23.22
N HIS A 504 17.58 8.56 23.45
CA HIS A 504 17.45 7.16 23.80
C HIS A 504 17.29 6.25 22.57
N TYR A 505 16.35 6.52 21.66
CA TYR A 505 15.95 5.56 20.61
C TYR A 505 16.52 5.86 19.22
N ILE A 506 16.83 7.12 18.90
CA ILE A 506 17.11 7.57 17.52
C ILE A 506 18.60 7.88 17.31
N SER A 507 19.22 8.52 18.29
CA SER A 507 20.60 9.03 18.23
C SER A 507 21.60 7.93 17.82
N PRO A 508 22.47 8.17 16.80
CA PRO A 508 23.53 7.25 16.43
C PRO A 508 24.53 6.96 17.56
N HIS A 509 24.57 7.81 18.59
CA HIS A 509 25.42 7.69 19.77
C HIS A 509 24.76 6.98 20.97
N SER A 510 23.48 6.57 20.87
CA SER A 510 22.79 5.88 21.96
C SER A 510 23.18 4.41 22.07
N ILE A 511 23.55 3.97 23.27
CA ILE A 511 23.75 2.55 23.61
C ILE A 511 22.45 1.75 23.64
N TYR A 512 21.29 2.42 23.62
CA TYR A 512 19.96 1.80 23.61
C TYR A 512 19.34 1.73 22.21
N ARG A 513 20.00 2.31 21.20
CA ARG A 513 19.53 2.34 19.80
C ARG A 513 19.38 0.91 19.25
N ARG A 514 18.32 0.66 18.50
CA ARG A 514 18.00 -0.67 17.94
C ARG A 514 17.86 -0.57 16.42
N LYS A 515 19.00 -0.56 15.71
CA LYS A 515 19.03 -0.39 14.25
C LYS A 515 18.98 -1.73 13.52
N LEU A 516 18.08 -1.80 12.53
CA LEU A 516 18.10 -2.76 11.44
C LEU A 516 18.12 -1.98 10.11
N ALA A 517 19.19 -2.10 9.35
CA ALA A 517 19.25 -1.68 7.95
C ALA A 517 18.91 -2.86 7.05
N LEU A 518 18.04 -2.65 6.07
CA LEU A 518 17.82 -3.59 4.98
C LEU A 518 18.23 -2.96 3.67
N HIS A 519 19.13 -3.64 2.98
CA HIS A 519 19.69 -3.27 1.69
C HIS A 519 19.00 -4.08 0.59
N VAL A 520 18.68 -3.43 -0.54
CA VAL A 520 18.23 -4.09 -1.77
C VAL A 520 19.21 -3.69 -2.88
N ASN A 521 19.98 -4.66 -3.35
CA ASN A 521 20.97 -4.46 -4.40
C ASN A 521 20.48 -5.00 -5.75
N PRO A 522 20.85 -4.36 -6.88
CA PRO A 522 20.64 -4.93 -8.20
C PRO A 522 21.47 -6.22 -8.34
N SER A 523 20.85 -7.28 -8.83
CA SER A 523 21.52 -8.55 -9.13
C SER A 523 22.19 -8.50 -10.50
N LEU A 524 23.05 -9.47 -10.80
CA LEU A 524 23.62 -9.63 -12.15
C LEU A 524 22.55 -9.77 -13.25
N LEU A 525 21.31 -10.17 -12.92
CA LEU A 525 20.21 -10.24 -13.88
C LEU A 525 19.66 -8.85 -14.26
N ALA A 526 19.69 -7.86 -13.36
CA ALA A 526 19.30 -6.48 -13.66
C ALA A 526 20.27 -5.78 -14.63
N PHE A 527 21.51 -6.27 -14.73
CA PHE A 527 22.55 -5.77 -15.64
C PHE A 527 22.69 -6.59 -16.94
N LYS A 528 21.94 -7.70 -17.11
CA LYS A 528 21.93 -8.45 -18.36
C LYS A 528 21.17 -7.71 -19.45
N LYS A 529 21.89 -6.83 -20.17
CA LYS A 529 21.60 -6.64 -21.60
C LYS A 529 21.65 -8.02 -22.28
N PRO A 530 20.78 -8.34 -23.26
CA PRO A 530 20.95 -9.54 -24.06
C PRO A 530 22.30 -9.48 -24.79
N ILE A 531 22.99 -10.62 -24.90
CA ILE A 531 24.41 -10.69 -25.33
C ILE A 531 24.64 -10.07 -26.73
N ALA A 532 23.62 -10.05 -27.58
CA ALA A 532 23.63 -9.37 -28.87
C ALA A 532 23.89 -7.85 -28.77
N GLU A 533 23.47 -7.17 -27.70
CA GLU A 533 23.68 -5.73 -27.51
C GLU A 533 25.13 -5.39 -27.19
N ILE A 534 25.85 -6.25 -26.45
CA ILE A 534 27.29 -6.05 -26.17
C ILE A 534 28.09 -6.10 -27.48
N ILE A 535 27.81 -7.11 -28.32
CA ILE A 535 28.44 -7.29 -29.64
C ILE A 535 28.07 -6.16 -30.62
N ALA A 536 26.92 -5.49 -30.41
CA ALA A 536 26.52 -4.32 -31.19
C ALA A 536 27.16 -3.01 -30.70
N GLU A 537 27.33 -2.85 -29.38
CA GLU A 537 28.01 -1.69 -28.79
C GLU A 537 29.50 -1.70 -29.11
N GLU A 538 30.21 -2.84 -28.93
CA GLU A 538 31.63 -2.98 -29.30
C GLU A 538 31.88 -2.61 -30.78
N LYS A 539 30.99 -3.01 -31.69
CA LYS A 539 31.10 -2.68 -33.12
C LYS A 539 30.74 -1.24 -33.46
N ASN A 540 29.83 -0.62 -32.71
CA ASN A 540 29.54 0.79 -32.87
C ASN A 540 30.70 1.66 -32.37
N ASP A 541 31.39 1.29 -31.29
CA ASP A 541 32.53 2.06 -30.79
C ASP A 541 33.76 1.95 -31.72
N GLU A 542 33.99 0.79 -32.35
CA GLU A 542 34.96 0.67 -33.46
C GLU A 542 34.58 1.57 -34.66
N LEU A 543 33.29 1.66 -35.02
CA LEU A 543 32.81 2.48 -36.13
C LEU A 543 32.88 3.99 -35.81
N ASN A 544 32.49 4.39 -34.59
CA ASN A 544 32.56 5.76 -34.12
C ASN A 544 34.02 6.25 -34.06
N THR A 545 34.97 5.42 -33.60
CA THR A 545 36.40 5.76 -33.60
C THR A 545 37.08 5.70 -34.98
N MET A 546 36.34 5.32 -36.04
CA MET A 546 36.68 5.65 -37.43
C MET A 546 36.07 6.98 -37.87
N ILE A 547 34.78 7.23 -37.60
CA ILE A 547 34.06 8.45 -38.00
C ILE A 547 34.65 9.70 -37.36
N ASP A 548 35.02 9.65 -36.07
CA ASP A 548 35.68 10.75 -35.35
C ASP A 548 37.06 11.13 -35.95
N LYS A 549 37.70 10.24 -36.73
CA LYS A 549 38.96 10.54 -37.42
C LYS A 549 38.75 11.24 -38.77
N GLU A 550 37.58 11.12 -39.39
CA GLU A 550 37.23 11.88 -40.60
C GLU A 550 36.65 13.27 -40.26
N LEU A 551 35.92 13.40 -39.14
CA LEU A 551 35.27 14.65 -38.75
C LEU A 551 36.20 15.75 -38.20
N VAL A 552 37.43 15.41 -37.79
CA VAL A 552 38.42 16.37 -37.24
C VAL A 552 39.05 17.27 -38.33
N LEU A 553 38.68 17.12 -39.60
CA LEU A 553 39.30 17.80 -40.75
C LEU A 553 38.55 19.00 -41.35
N ASN A 554 37.42 19.46 -40.78
CA ASN A 554 36.71 20.66 -41.27
C ASN A 554 36.25 21.61 -40.15
N ASP A 555 36.30 22.91 -40.47
CA ASP A 555 35.99 24.13 -39.69
C ASP A 555 34.56 24.20 -39.09
N GLY A 556 34.16 25.12 -38.19
CA GLY A 556 34.84 26.26 -37.52
C GLY A 556 33.87 27.43 -37.21
N GLU A 557 34.19 28.28 -36.21
CA GLU A 557 33.56 29.60 -35.85
C GLU A 557 32.08 29.60 -35.31
N GLU A 558 31.77 30.11 -34.08
CA GLU A 558 31.28 31.47 -33.67
C GLU A 558 29.75 31.76 -33.91
N ARG A 559 28.95 32.62 -33.23
CA ARG A 559 28.89 33.55 -32.05
C ARG A 559 27.38 33.96 -31.84
N ILE A 560 26.81 34.61 -30.79
CA ILE A 560 27.03 34.80 -29.33
C ILE A 560 25.83 35.57 -28.67
N GLN A 561 25.54 35.40 -27.36
CA GLN A 561 24.69 36.25 -26.45
C GLN A 561 23.17 36.48 -26.79
N ALA A 562 22.30 37.12 -25.96
CA ALA A 562 21.98 37.01 -24.51
C ALA A 562 20.76 37.91 -24.07
N GLY A 563 20.00 37.53 -23.01
CA GLY A 563 19.42 38.48 -22.01
C GLY A 563 17.89 38.80 -21.93
N THR A 564 17.30 38.59 -20.72
CA THR A 564 16.32 39.48 -19.95
C THR A 564 14.93 39.88 -20.54
N SER A 565 13.83 40.14 -19.78
CA SER A 565 13.50 40.01 -18.32
C SER A 565 12.01 40.34 -17.94
N ILE A 566 11.47 39.67 -16.91
CA ILE A 566 10.68 40.22 -15.74
C ILE A 566 9.20 40.72 -15.89
N THR A 567 8.29 40.08 -15.10
CA THR A 567 6.96 40.50 -14.50
C THR A 567 5.84 41.14 -15.36
N ALA A 568 4.53 41.00 -15.07
CA ALA A 568 3.69 40.11 -14.23
C ALA A 568 2.19 40.35 -14.67
N ASP A 569 1.04 40.22 -13.97
CA ASP A 569 0.57 40.01 -12.57
C ASP A 569 -0.80 39.28 -12.59
N ILE A 570 -1.35 38.82 -11.44
CA ILE A 570 -2.70 38.20 -11.30
C ILE A 570 -3.40 38.66 -10.00
N ASP A 571 -4.74 38.77 -10.04
CA ASP A 571 -5.62 39.34 -8.99
C ASP A 571 -5.82 38.50 -7.71
N HIS A 572 -6.38 39.18 -6.69
CA HIS A 572 -6.54 38.76 -5.29
C HIS A 572 -7.84 37.97 -4.96
N GLU A 573 -7.97 37.63 -3.66
CA GLU A 573 -9.22 37.29 -2.92
C GLU A 573 -9.76 35.85 -2.97
N ALA A 574 -8.89 34.87 -2.72
CA ALA A 574 -9.28 33.60 -2.09
C ALA A 574 -8.35 33.14 -0.94
N ILE A 575 -7.23 33.82 -0.73
CA ILE A 575 -6.15 33.43 0.20
C ILE A 575 -6.13 34.45 1.34
N LYS A 576 -6.57 34.05 2.54
CA LYS A 576 -6.46 34.82 3.81
C LYS A 576 -6.53 33.95 5.09
N LEU A 577 -6.55 32.62 4.94
CA LEU A 577 -6.47 31.63 6.03
C LEU A 577 -5.41 30.53 5.78
N THR A 578 -4.60 30.71 4.74
CA THR A 578 -3.52 29.80 4.31
C THR A 578 -2.19 30.54 4.12
N GLU A 579 -2.06 31.73 4.71
CA GLU A 579 -1.01 32.72 4.41
C GLU A 579 0.01 32.89 5.56
N GLN A 580 0.38 31.76 6.19
CA GLN A 580 1.52 31.63 7.09
C GLN A 580 2.64 30.63 6.69
N PRO A 581 2.61 29.86 5.56
CA PRO A 581 3.74 29.00 5.18
C PRO A 581 5.06 29.75 5.05
N VAL A 582 5.10 30.88 4.32
CA VAL A 582 6.33 31.58 3.94
C VAL A 582 7.24 31.87 5.14
N ILE A 583 6.69 32.34 6.27
CA ILE A 583 7.47 32.65 7.49
C ILE A 583 7.99 31.37 8.15
N ILE A 584 7.25 30.27 8.09
CA ILE A 584 7.65 28.97 8.64
C ILE A 584 8.73 28.34 7.76
N ASP A 585 8.54 28.36 6.44
CA ASP A 585 9.44 27.77 5.45
C ASP A 585 10.78 28.53 5.43
N ASP A 586 10.78 29.87 5.41
CA ASP A 586 12.00 30.70 5.53
C ASP A 586 12.76 30.43 6.85
N LEU A 587 12.04 30.21 7.96
CA LEU A 587 12.64 29.87 9.25
C LEU A 587 13.24 28.45 9.25
N ILE A 588 12.57 27.48 8.63
CA ILE A 588 13.09 26.11 8.49
C ILE A 588 14.35 26.12 7.62
N ASP A 589 14.31 26.70 6.41
CA ASP A 589 15.43 26.66 5.48
C ASP A 589 16.65 27.39 6.04
N LYS A 590 16.47 28.50 6.76
CA LYS A 590 17.56 29.16 7.49
C LYS A 590 18.16 28.26 8.57
N HIS A 591 17.33 27.57 9.36
CA HIS A 591 17.76 26.69 10.44
C HIS A 591 18.48 25.43 9.93
N LEU A 592 18.04 24.92 8.77
CA LEU A 592 18.73 23.86 8.03
C LEU A 592 20.08 24.34 7.49
N GLN A 593 20.16 25.52 6.87
CA GLN A 593 21.43 26.09 6.37
C GLN A 593 22.49 26.28 7.47
N GLU A 594 22.08 26.73 8.67
CA GLU A 594 22.98 26.80 9.85
C GLU A 594 23.45 25.42 10.33
N THR A 595 22.73 24.36 9.98
CA THR A 595 23.05 22.96 10.34
C THR A 595 23.88 22.26 9.26
N GLU A 596 23.69 22.60 7.98
CA GLU A 596 24.37 21.95 6.85
C GLU A 596 25.88 22.15 6.82
N GLN A 597 26.40 23.29 7.31
CA GLN A 597 27.85 23.54 7.36
C GLN A 597 28.61 22.51 8.24
N ASN A 598 27.92 21.81 9.15
CA ASN A 598 28.48 20.75 9.99
C ASN A 598 28.46 19.35 9.34
N LEU A 599 27.74 19.14 8.23
CA LEU A 599 27.50 17.81 7.64
C LEU A 599 28.63 17.27 6.72
N SER A 600 29.65 18.06 6.43
CA SER A 600 30.69 17.74 5.44
C SER A 600 31.98 17.15 6.03
N THR A 601 32.18 17.24 7.35
CA THR A 601 33.46 16.89 8.02
C THR A 601 33.32 16.02 9.27
N LYS A 602 32.09 15.65 9.67
CA LYS A 602 31.80 14.98 10.94
C LYS A 602 31.82 13.45 10.82
N GLU A 603 32.86 12.79 11.34
CA GLU A 603 32.97 11.33 11.34
C GLU A 603 32.13 10.71 12.48
N ILE A 604 30.94 10.19 12.16
CA ILE A 604 30.08 9.48 13.13
C ILE A 604 30.62 8.07 13.37
N LYS A 605 31.07 7.79 14.59
CA LYS A 605 31.43 6.45 15.05
C LYS A 605 30.18 5.63 15.37
N LEU A 606 29.60 5.02 14.34
CA LEU A 606 28.51 4.05 14.46
C LEU A 606 28.99 2.76 15.15
N PRO A 607 28.09 2.01 15.82
CA PRO A 607 28.37 0.63 16.24
C PRO A 607 28.74 -0.25 15.03
N LYS A 608 29.58 -1.26 15.24
CA LYS A 608 29.97 -2.19 14.17
C LYS A 608 28.71 -2.86 13.58
N VAL A 609 28.62 -2.92 12.25
CA VAL A 609 27.53 -3.61 11.55
C VAL A 609 27.66 -5.13 11.75
N GLU A 610 26.57 -5.77 12.16
CA GLU A 610 26.41 -7.23 12.19
C GLU A 610 25.53 -7.68 11.01
N TRP A 611 26.07 -8.49 10.11
CA TRP A 611 25.32 -9.00 8.96
C TRP A 611 24.50 -10.24 9.32
N ILE A 612 23.24 -10.29 8.85
CA ILE A 612 22.31 -11.41 9.10
C ILE A 612 22.52 -12.50 8.03
N ASP A 613 23.54 -13.33 8.20
CA ASP A 613 23.87 -14.40 7.24
C ASP A 613 22.87 -15.56 7.24
N ASN A 614 22.13 -15.77 8.34
CA ASN A 614 21.14 -16.83 8.47
C ASN A 614 19.94 -16.38 9.30
N ILE A 615 18.81 -16.09 8.64
CA ILE A 615 17.62 -15.52 9.28
C ILE A 615 17.03 -16.45 10.35
N PRO A 616 16.83 -17.77 10.14
CA PRO A 616 16.33 -18.66 11.20
C PRO A 616 17.20 -18.70 12.47
N ILE A 617 18.54 -18.75 12.32
CA ILE A 617 19.49 -18.78 13.45
C ILE A 617 19.64 -17.39 14.12
N TRP A 618 19.37 -16.31 13.39
CA TRP A 618 19.32 -14.96 13.96
C TRP A 618 18.02 -14.76 14.75
N LYS A 619 16.85 -15.05 14.14
CA LYS A 619 15.53 -14.93 14.80
C LYS A 619 15.41 -15.75 16.07
N SER A 620 15.94 -16.97 16.11
CA SER A 620 15.83 -17.86 17.28
C SER A 620 16.58 -17.36 18.53
N LYS A 621 17.39 -16.30 18.41
CA LYS A 621 18.06 -15.62 19.53
C LYS A 621 17.24 -14.44 20.08
N LEU A 622 16.19 -14.01 19.38
CA LEU A 622 15.40 -12.83 19.73
C LEU A 622 14.14 -13.22 20.50
N SER A 623 13.78 -12.41 21.49
CA SER A 623 12.48 -12.47 22.16
C SER A 623 11.40 -11.76 21.33
N CYS A 624 10.14 -11.91 21.71
CA CYS A 624 9.01 -11.17 21.13
C CYS A 624 8.49 -10.13 22.11
N TYR A 625 8.02 -8.98 21.61
CA TYR A 625 7.16 -8.12 22.41
C TYR A 625 5.86 -8.85 22.79
N PRO A 626 5.23 -8.53 23.94
CA PRO A 626 3.86 -8.95 24.20
C PRO A 626 2.90 -8.34 23.17
N VAL A 627 1.70 -8.90 23.06
CA VAL A 627 0.60 -8.28 22.28
C VAL A 627 0.30 -6.89 22.85
N ALA A 628 -0.02 -5.92 21.98
CA ALA A 628 -0.39 -4.56 22.40
C ALA A 628 -1.56 -4.55 23.41
N PRO A 629 -1.60 -3.57 24.33
CA PRO A 629 -2.75 -3.40 25.20
C PRO A 629 -4.01 -3.10 24.37
N SER A 630 -5.07 -3.86 24.67
CA SER A 630 -6.41 -3.64 24.13
C SER A 630 -7.15 -2.60 24.97
N TYR A 631 -7.73 -1.59 24.33
CA TYR A 631 -8.43 -0.50 25.01
C TYR A 631 -9.89 -0.84 25.35
N ASP A 632 -10.44 -1.95 24.84
CA ASP A 632 -11.79 -2.50 25.14
C ASP A 632 -12.05 -2.73 26.65
N LYS A 633 -11.00 -2.75 27.48
CA LYS A 633 -11.07 -2.95 28.94
C LYS A 633 -10.81 -1.68 29.77
N ILE A 634 -10.59 -0.53 29.12
CA ILE A 634 -10.44 0.75 29.80
C ILE A 634 -11.80 1.44 29.79
N ASP A 635 -12.31 1.74 30.98
CA ASP A 635 -13.67 2.23 31.16
C ASP A 635 -13.88 3.55 30.39
N VAL A 636 -14.83 3.57 29.45
CA VAL A 636 -15.06 4.70 28.53
C VAL A 636 -15.25 6.05 29.27
N PRO A 637 -15.90 6.14 30.45
CA PRO A 637 -15.98 7.38 31.23
C PRO A 637 -14.64 7.91 31.76
N VAL A 638 -13.60 7.08 31.86
CA VAL A 638 -12.23 7.49 32.24
C VAL A 638 -11.51 8.11 31.04
N LEU A 639 -11.71 7.57 29.84
CA LEU A 639 -11.21 8.12 28.57
C LEU A 639 -11.88 9.45 28.17
N CYS A 640 -12.90 9.91 28.90
CA CYS A 640 -13.52 11.24 28.75
C CYS A 640 -13.14 12.21 29.88
N LYS A 641 -12.11 11.90 30.68
CA LYS A 641 -11.57 12.73 31.77
C LYS A 641 -10.05 12.95 31.68
N LEU A 642 -9.43 12.45 30.61
CA LEU A 642 -8.08 12.77 30.12
C LEU A 642 -8.23 13.52 28.81
#